data_AF-A0A5K7XJR8-F1
#
_entry.id   AF-A0A5K7XJR8-F1
#
_cell.length_a   1.000
_cell.length_b   1.000
_cell.length_c   1.000
_cell.angle_alpha   90.00
_cell.angle_beta   90.00
_cell.angle_gamma   90.00
#
_symmetry.space_group_name_H-M   'P 1'
#
loop_
_entity.id
_entity.type
_entity.pdbx_description
1 polymer ?
#
loop_
_entity_poly.entity_id
_entity_poly.type
_entity_poly.pdbx_seq_one_letter_code
_entity_poly.pdbx_strand_id
1 'polypeptide(L)'
;MGSTYVNDLTNVNGTLYFTTAESGSSYHSLWKSDGTAAGTLRVFENLSYVPNSPYLDHHLTNVGGTLYLVDPSGSLWKSDGTTAGTVEVSPVNLGTDPVMADVGGTLYFRGDDGVHGMELWKSDGTAAGTVLVKDVNAGAGNSLGAFPLTQLMVNVGGTLFFAATDGVHGTELWKSDGTTAGTVLVKDVNVGAGYSLGEFPLTQLMVNAGGTLFFAATDGASGVELWKSDGTEAGTVRVKDVNAGASGSSPSRLTVVGEEVYFSANSGSGSRLWKSDGTEAGTVPLSEAGLITDLTNVGGTLYFHSTDSATGFELWKSDGTVAGTVLVRDINPGTAGSSSPSYSPGPGSIMVNVGGVLYFGANDGSTGFEFWKSDGTTAGTIRVKDINSGTPDSSPENLTEVGGIFYFTASDGVSGVELWKTDGTSAGTQRVKDIRAGVNSSSPTALTNVGGILYFRANDGTGGMELWKSDGTAAGTVRVKDVRPGSSSSNLNSLTNVDGTLYFTADDGVSGVELWKSDGTAAGTVQVKDLIAGSLGSSPSSLVNLGGKLCFIANGELWTSDGTEAGTVQVKDIKPGPDGSNPTILTRTNELLYFSANDGTSGVELWRSDGTEVGTFRVKDIAPGAAGSSPANFAWVGETLYFSADDGSTGRELWKTDGSDAGTVRVKNIRPGGVSSDPRYLAEAGGTLYFSANDGSSGFTLWKSDGTEAGTVQMKETGTGNNILAPKYLTNVNGTLYFGPNDLWKTDGTATGAVLVKDLNPGAFSANLSYLRNVEGTLYFKANDGVNGFQLWTSDGTAAGTQFIDSFGAPNAARSPFVMRKMNGRLFVTVTTEAYGQELWVADLTSPLAGDYDLNGVVDGADFLFWQRQLGTSATPAGSGADGDANGSVDADDLTVWQDHFGDSAATATATAAAMTATAERAAAPATASAFEAQAAADVAAVDALYAAGDFTSLFAEARSLRPQRRLRVPH
;
A
#
# COMPACT_ATOMS: atom_id res chain seq x y z
N MET A 1 -7.64 21.43 -16.34
CA MET A 1 -7.18 20.16 -16.78
C MET A 1 -5.89 20.00 -15.88
N GLY A 2 -5.43 18.90 -15.17
CA GLY A 2 -5.56 17.41 -15.28
C GLY A 2 -6.05 16.34 -14.27
N SER A 3 -5.73 15.07 -14.41
CA SER A 3 -6.33 14.04 -13.52
C SER A 3 -5.30 13.55 -12.56
N THR A 4 -5.17 14.06 -11.31
CA THR A 4 -4.20 14.23 -10.14
C THR A 4 -3.47 13.18 -9.34
N TYR A 5 -2.50 12.45 -9.89
CA TYR A 5 -1.88 11.22 -9.45
C TYR A 5 -0.85 11.41 -8.30
N VAL A 6 -0.48 10.73 -7.14
CA VAL A 6 -0.55 9.56 -6.05
C VAL A 6 -0.23 8.16 -6.38
N ASN A 7 1.04 8.05 -6.60
CA ASN A 7 1.62 6.79 -6.36
C ASN A 7 2.50 6.98 -5.12
N ASP A 8 2.16 6.21 -4.10
CA ASP A 8 3.04 5.79 -3.01
C ASP A 8 3.58 6.73 -1.91
N LEU A 9 3.66 6.16 -0.69
CA LEU A 9 3.75 6.95 0.56
C LEU A 9 4.67 6.37 1.55
N THR A 10 5.16 7.29 2.38
CA THR A 10 6.04 6.86 3.44
C THR A 10 5.90 7.81 4.62
N ASN A 11 5.82 7.30 5.86
CA ASN A 11 6.03 8.20 7.02
C ASN A 11 7.53 8.20 7.38
N VAL A 12 8.12 9.40 7.54
CA VAL A 12 9.51 9.56 8.04
C VAL A 12 9.56 10.60 9.16
N ASN A 13 9.77 10.07 10.38
CA ASN A 13 9.93 10.87 11.62
C ASN A 13 8.73 11.78 11.94
N GLY A 14 7.49 11.26 11.78
CA GLY A 14 6.29 12.07 12.14
C GLY A 14 6.13 13.27 11.20
N THR A 15 6.50 13.02 9.95
CA THR A 15 6.38 13.93 8.79
C THR A 15 6.35 12.90 7.67
N LEU A 16 5.51 13.11 6.69
CA LEU A 16 5.03 11.89 6.02
C LEU A 16 4.87 12.23 4.61
N TYR A 17 5.27 11.36 3.68
CA TYR A 17 6.34 11.45 2.65
C TYR A 17 5.88 10.93 1.22
N PHE A 18 5.78 11.80 0.16
CA PHE A 18 5.06 11.63 -1.15
C PHE A 18 5.30 12.57 -2.41
N THR A 19 4.49 12.55 -3.47
CA THR A 19 4.89 12.40 -4.79
C THR A 19 3.83 12.81 -5.76
N THR A 20 3.96 13.75 -6.76
CA THR A 20 2.86 13.90 -7.79
C THR A 20 2.99 13.93 -9.22
N ALA A 21 1.86 13.43 -9.88
CA ALA A 21 1.42 13.09 -11.26
C ALA A 21 0.70 14.37 -11.87
N GLU A 22 0.36 14.47 -13.16
CA GLU A 22 -0.22 15.58 -14.02
C GLU A 22 -0.71 14.80 -15.24
N SER A 23 -2.02 14.70 -15.55
CA SER A 23 -2.41 13.55 -16.40
C SER A 23 -2.05 13.87 -17.74
N GLY A 24 -1.63 12.85 -18.47
CA GLY A 24 -0.98 13.23 -19.66
C GLY A 24 0.09 14.31 -19.38
N SER A 25 0.76 14.53 -18.20
CA SER A 25 2.00 15.35 -17.80
C SER A 25 3.40 14.78 -17.32
N SER A 26 4.15 13.91 -17.96
CA SER A 26 5.06 12.91 -17.38
C SER A 26 5.94 13.22 -16.06
N TYR A 27 6.64 14.36 -15.47
CA TYR A 27 8.01 14.81 -14.51
C TYR A 27 8.69 14.79 -12.96
N HIS A 28 8.41 14.51 -11.60
CA HIS A 28 7.18 13.85 -10.59
C HIS A 28 7.60 14.40 -9.44
N SER A 29 6.55 14.49 -8.71
CA SER A 29 6.76 15.28 -7.69
C SER A 29 7.22 14.16 -6.54
N LEU A 30 7.65 14.09 -5.23
CA LEU A 30 7.95 14.79 -3.86
C LEU A 30 7.67 16.16 -3.05
N TRP A 31 6.67 16.39 -2.23
CA TRP A 31 6.53 17.58 -1.35
C TRP A 31 6.79 17.46 0.15
N LYS A 32 6.02 18.05 1.11
CA LYS A 32 6.02 17.70 2.53
C LYS A 32 4.54 18.02 3.14
N SER A 33 3.46 17.22 3.73
CA SER A 33 2.85 16.41 4.98
C SER A 33 3.06 16.25 6.56
N ASP A 34 2.59 17.24 7.41
CA ASP A 34 2.35 17.24 8.86
C ASP A 34 0.86 17.22 9.24
N GLY A 35 -0.02 17.25 8.23
CA GLY A 35 -1.49 17.28 8.26
C GLY A 35 -2.17 18.39 8.95
N THR A 36 -1.55 19.53 8.82
CA THR A 36 -2.34 20.74 8.65
C THR A 36 -2.23 21.19 7.22
N ALA A 37 -2.89 22.33 6.92
CA ALA A 37 -2.79 23.02 5.61
C ALA A 37 -1.58 23.95 5.59
N ALA A 38 -0.91 24.08 6.73
CA ALA A 38 0.17 25.06 6.86
C ALA A 38 1.54 24.39 6.96
N GLY A 39 1.67 23.22 7.62
CA GLY A 39 2.99 22.51 7.63
C GLY A 39 3.36 21.98 6.23
N THR A 40 2.37 22.16 5.36
CA THR A 40 2.02 21.90 3.96
C THR A 40 3.11 22.69 3.25
N LEU A 41 4.23 22.00 2.88
CA LEU A 41 5.32 22.49 2.00
C LEU A 41 5.75 21.49 0.89
N ARG A 42 6.68 21.84 -0.02
CA ARG A 42 7.36 20.88 -0.97
C ARG A 42 8.77 21.25 -0.76
N VAL A 43 9.59 20.36 -1.27
CA VAL A 43 10.96 20.54 -0.95
C VAL A 43 11.87 20.42 -2.17
N PHE A 44 11.58 19.76 -3.30
CA PHE A 44 12.53 19.65 -4.46
C PHE A 44 11.63 19.89 -5.53
N GLU A 45 12.27 20.55 -6.48
CA GLU A 45 11.75 20.44 -7.75
C GLU A 45 11.98 19.00 -8.33
N ASN A 46 10.96 18.24 -8.83
CA ASN A 46 10.82 17.49 -10.15
C ASN A 46 11.97 16.53 -10.26
N LEU A 47 11.43 15.36 -10.22
CA LEU A 47 12.35 14.38 -9.92
C LEU A 47 12.82 13.85 -11.42
N SER A 48 11.98 13.41 -12.44
CA SER A 48 12.49 12.75 -13.76
C SER A 48 11.71 12.74 -15.17
N TYR A 49 11.94 12.03 -16.38
CA TYR A 49 11.20 12.12 -17.76
C TYR A 49 11.04 10.80 -18.62
N VAL A 50 9.80 10.26 -18.98
CA VAL A 50 9.16 9.01 -19.72
C VAL A 50 8.06 9.17 -20.88
N PRO A 51 8.29 8.75 -22.14
CA PRO A 51 7.33 8.88 -23.22
C PRO A 51 6.14 8.00 -23.00
N ASN A 52 4.97 8.66 -23.08
CA ASN A 52 3.70 7.98 -23.35
C ASN A 52 3.33 6.88 -22.35
N SER A 53 3.76 6.98 -21.08
CA SER A 53 3.38 5.92 -20.12
C SER A 53 2.61 6.47 -18.91
N PRO A 54 1.33 6.86 -19.07
CA PRO A 54 0.44 7.43 -18.06
C PRO A 54 0.32 6.65 -16.71
N TYR A 55 1.10 5.58 -16.46
CA TYR A 55 0.80 4.56 -15.44
C TYR A 55 2.02 3.86 -14.81
N LEU A 56 3.26 4.30 -15.08
CA LEU A 56 4.37 3.69 -14.30
C LEU A 56 4.20 4.05 -12.81
N ASP A 57 4.86 3.35 -11.88
CA ASP A 57 4.58 3.58 -10.44
C ASP A 57 5.83 4.02 -9.70
N HIS A 58 5.61 4.74 -8.60
CA HIS A 58 6.73 5.06 -7.74
C HIS A 58 6.57 4.49 -6.39
N HIS A 59 7.68 4.36 -5.67
CA HIS A 59 7.69 3.51 -4.50
C HIS A 59 8.66 3.89 -3.37
N LEU A 60 8.55 5.14 -2.93
CA LEU A 60 9.27 5.65 -1.75
C LEU A 60 9.39 4.63 -0.65
N THR A 61 10.46 4.76 0.15
CA THR A 61 10.27 4.27 1.53
C THR A 61 11.36 4.80 2.45
N ASN A 62 11.01 4.85 3.73
CA ASN A 62 11.89 5.20 4.85
C ASN A 62 12.92 4.08 5.13
N VAL A 63 14.16 4.46 5.45
CA VAL A 63 15.08 3.58 6.20
C VAL A 63 15.74 4.36 7.29
N GLY A 64 15.69 3.78 8.50
CA GLY A 64 16.44 4.35 9.64
C GLY A 64 16.11 5.83 9.88
N GLY A 65 14.92 6.32 9.46
CA GLY A 65 14.54 7.76 9.57
C GLY A 65 15.12 8.65 8.46
N THR A 66 15.85 8.07 7.51
CA THR A 66 16.24 8.76 6.27
C THR A 66 15.26 8.33 5.20
N LEU A 67 14.85 9.32 4.46
CA LEU A 67 13.86 9.09 3.45
C LEU A 67 14.51 9.18 2.10
N TYR A 68 13.63 8.78 1.20
CA TYR A 68 14.07 7.87 0.30
C TYR A 68 12.83 7.69 -0.73
N LEU A 69 12.95 8.02 -2.06
CA LEU A 69 12.49 7.40 -3.38
C LEU A 69 13.39 6.95 -4.65
N VAL A 70 12.84 6.36 -5.71
CA VAL A 70 13.51 5.86 -6.99
C VAL A 70 12.97 6.91 -7.92
N ASP A 71 13.57 7.09 -9.08
CA ASP A 71 13.08 7.76 -10.30
C ASP A 71 12.25 7.07 -11.43
N PRO A 72 11.18 7.62 -12.13
CA PRO A 72 10.44 6.78 -13.08
C PRO A 72 11.42 6.49 -14.05
N SER A 73 12.41 7.30 -14.27
CA SER A 73 13.49 6.80 -14.92
C SER A 73 14.03 5.44 -14.47
N GLY A 74 13.70 4.47 -13.43
CA GLY A 74 14.41 3.47 -12.31
C GLY A 74 15.85 3.24 -11.40
N SER A 75 17.22 3.72 -11.23
CA SER A 75 18.45 4.42 -10.31
C SER A 75 18.94 4.91 -8.75
N LEU A 76 18.78 4.31 -7.52
CA LEU A 76 18.33 4.77 -6.09
C LEU A 76 17.83 6.23 -5.70
N TRP A 77 16.99 6.97 -4.74
CA TRP A 77 17.03 8.52 -4.03
C TRP A 77 17.65 8.88 -2.58
N LYS A 78 17.84 10.13 -1.99
CA LYS A 78 17.74 10.50 -0.48
C LYS A 78 17.78 12.00 -0.22
N SER A 79 17.26 12.32 0.98
CA SER A 79 17.22 13.68 1.49
C SER A 79 17.19 13.72 3.01
N ASP A 80 16.63 14.80 3.56
CA ASP A 80 16.32 14.96 4.99
C ASP A 80 15.01 15.73 5.27
N GLY A 81 14.21 16.06 4.24
CA GLY A 81 13.03 16.94 4.36
C GLY A 81 13.31 18.32 3.77
N THR A 82 14.51 18.53 3.17
CA THR A 82 14.96 19.84 2.60
C THR A 82 15.46 19.71 1.15
N THR A 83 15.40 20.85 0.43
CA THR A 83 15.79 20.90 -1.01
C THR A 83 17.25 20.56 -1.18
N ALA A 84 18.05 21.01 -0.20
CA ALA A 84 19.51 20.79 -0.19
C ALA A 84 19.87 19.38 0.30
N GLY A 85 19.01 18.77 1.13
CA GLY A 85 19.21 17.37 1.57
C GLY A 85 18.97 16.41 0.41
N THR A 86 18.05 16.77 -0.51
CA THR A 86 17.79 15.98 -1.74
C THR A 86 18.92 16.09 -2.69
N VAL A 87 19.68 15.03 -2.59
CA VAL A 87 20.83 14.78 -3.44
C VAL A 87 20.60 13.39 -3.97
N GLU A 88 21.36 13.07 -5.00
CA GLU A 88 21.77 11.68 -5.19
C GLU A 88 23.03 11.44 -4.47
N VAL A 89 23.40 10.19 -4.57
CA VAL A 89 24.54 9.70 -3.91
C VAL A 89 25.33 8.85 -4.96
N SER A 90 25.10 8.70 -6.29
CA SER A 90 25.66 7.65 -7.27
C SER A 90 24.80 6.79 -8.31
N PRO A 91 25.38 6.51 -9.49
CA PRO A 91 24.84 5.58 -10.50
C PRO A 91 24.63 4.20 -10.00
N VAL A 92 23.42 3.83 -9.51
CA VAL A 92 22.74 2.55 -9.85
C VAL A 92 21.30 2.60 -10.01
N ASN A 93 20.85 1.87 -11.04
CA ASN A 93 19.45 1.67 -11.33
C ASN A 93 18.66 0.43 -11.02
N LEU A 94 17.53 0.72 -10.51
CA LEU A 94 16.73 -0.26 -9.91
C LEU A 94 15.78 -0.88 -10.84
N GLY A 95 15.48 -0.41 -12.04
CA GLY A 95 14.60 -1.12 -12.97
C GLY A 95 13.20 -0.40 -13.01
N THR A 96 12.18 -1.06 -13.65
CA THR A 96 10.85 -0.49 -13.90
C THR A 96 9.83 -0.92 -12.84
N ASP A 97 10.20 -1.25 -11.61
CA ASP A 97 9.22 -1.60 -10.50
C ASP A 97 9.73 -1.66 -8.98
N PRO A 98 10.54 -0.80 -8.32
CA PRO A 98 11.69 -0.99 -7.33
C PRO A 98 11.70 -1.92 -6.08
N VAL A 99 12.75 -2.81 -5.98
CA VAL A 99 13.17 -3.74 -4.86
C VAL A 99 14.07 -3.30 -3.68
N MET A 100 13.71 -2.54 -2.65
CA MET A 100 14.69 -2.24 -1.54
C MET A 100 14.12 -1.93 -0.16
N ALA A 101 14.48 -1.93 1.11
CA ALA A 101 13.77 -1.91 2.50
C ALA A 101 14.78 -1.47 3.49
N ASP A 102 15.08 -2.20 4.59
CA ASP A 102 15.88 -1.67 5.68
C ASP A 102 16.47 -2.79 6.60
N VAL A 103 17.81 -2.96 6.62
CA VAL A 103 18.60 -3.97 7.35
C VAL A 103 19.45 -3.10 8.26
N GLY A 104 18.79 -2.74 9.37
CA GLY A 104 19.47 -1.99 10.44
C GLY A 104 19.92 -0.59 10.00
N GLY A 105 19.10 0.13 9.21
CA GLY A 105 19.45 1.52 8.76
C GLY A 105 20.40 1.50 7.55
N THR A 106 21.07 0.36 7.33
CA THR A 106 21.70 0.06 6.06
C THR A 106 20.57 -0.53 5.26
N LEU A 107 20.15 0.25 4.31
CA LEU A 107 19.33 -0.37 3.29
C LEU A 107 20.30 -1.45 2.53
N TYR A 108 20.24 -2.47 1.61
CA TYR A 108 19.44 -3.23 0.57
C TYR A 108 18.51 -2.65 -0.93
N PHE A 109 18.90 -2.17 -2.25
CA PHE A 109 18.46 -2.23 -3.73
C PHE A 109 19.25 -2.90 -5.07
N ARG A 110 18.84 -2.84 -6.38
CA ARG A 110 19.06 -3.69 -7.61
C ARG A 110 19.34 -2.78 -8.66
N GLY A 111 20.19 -3.28 -9.52
CA GLY A 111 20.75 -2.51 -10.50
C GLY A 111 22.14 -2.89 -10.83
N ASP A 112 22.76 -1.95 -11.54
CA ASP A 112 23.49 -2.28 -12.74
C ASP A 112 24.23 -1.23 -13.41
N ASP A 113 25.51 -1.48 -13.59
CA ASP A 113 26.77 -0.76 -13.60
C ASP A 113 27.90 -0.51 -14.65
N GLY A 114 28.40 -0.86 -15.86
CA GLY A 114 28.24 -1.56 -17.19
C GLY A 114 28.76 -2.99 -17.32
N VAL A 115 29.29 -3.55 -16.22
CA VAL A 115 30.18 -4.73 -16.26
C VAL A 115 29.48 -6.10 -16.10
N HIS A 116 29.44 -6.64 -14.90
CA HIS A 116 28.72 -7.83 -14.43
C HIS A 116 27.14 -8.04 -14.63
N GLY A 117 26.41 -7.27 -15.48
CA GLY A 117 24.97 -6.88 -15.45
C GLY A 117 24.14 -6.90 -14.06
N MET A 118 22.88 -6.45 -13.84
CA MET A 118 22.18 -6.33 -12.50
C MET A 118 22.45 -7.28 -11.29
N GLU A 119 22.98 -6.75 -10.15
CA GLU A 119 23.36 -7.33 -8.79
C GLU A 119 23.69 -6.48 -7.66
N LEU A 120 23.77 -7.02 -6.39
CA LEU A 120 23.51 -6.50 -5.04
C LEU A 120 24.63 -5.84 -4.40
N TRP A 121 24.26 -4.81 -3.72
CA TRP A 121 25.31 -4.01 -3.17
C TRP A 121 24.75 -3.26 -1.95
N LYS A 122 25.40 -2.46 -1.08
CA LYS A 122 24.68 -1.49 -0.12
C LYS A 122 24.97 -0.01 -0.31
N SER A 123 24.13 0.92 0.19
CA SER A 123 24.25 2.38 0.07
C SER A 123 23.89 3.16 1.34
N ASP A 124 24.81 3.37 2.29
CA ASP A 124 24.50 4.12 3.56
C ASP A 124 23.97 5.57 3.43
N GLY A 125 23.77 5.99 2.18
CA GLY A 125 23.35 7.31 1.77
C GLY A 125 24.49 8.23 1.48
N THR A 126 25.68 7.66 1.30
CA THR A 126 26.85 8.39 0.78
C THR A 126 27.36 7.69 -0.48
N ALA A 127 27.99 8.47 -1.39
CA ALA A 127 28.39 7.87 -2.68
C ALA A 127 29.46 6.81 -2.54
N ALA A 128 30.22 6.95 -1.44
CA ALA A 128 31.24 5.98 -1.07
C ALA A 128 30.67 4.76 -0.34
N GLY A 129 29.54 4.91 0.37
CA GLY A 129 28.94 3.77 1.12
C GLY A 129 27.98 2.94 0.25
N THR A 130 28.09 3.19 -1.07
CA THR A 130 27.37 2.60 -2.19
C THR A 130 28.42 1.75 -2.90
N VAL A 131 28.40 0.43 -2.63
CA VAL A 131 29.37 -0.60 -3.08
C VAL A 131 28.83 -2.05 -3.28
N LEU A 132 29.21 -2.67 -4.43
CA LEU A 132 29.14 -4.13 -4.68
C LEU A 132 29.15 -5.01 -3.45
N VAL A 133 28.12 -5.85 -3.33
CA VAL A 133 28.13 -6.81 -2.21
C VAL A 133 28.76 -8.14 -2.64
N LYS A 134 28.79 -8.58 -3.93
CA LYS A 134 29.60 -9.78 -4.42
C LYS A 134 29.66 -9.77 -5.97
N ASP A 135 30.33 -10.61 -6.80
CA ASP A 135 29.85 -10.87 -8.21
C ASP A 135 29.45 -12.33 -8.22
N VAL A 136 28.19 -12.65 -8.45
CA VAL A 136 27.69 -13.90 -7.91
C VAL A 136 27.92 -14.91 -9.02
N ASN A 137 27.52 -14.57 -10.22
CA ASN A 137 27.61 -15.30 -11.43
C ASN A 137 28.18 -14.26 -12.33
N ALA A 138 29.43 -14.64 -12.48
CA ALA A 138 30.45 -13.76 -12.94
C ALA A 138 30.09 -13.23 -14.33
N GLY A 139 30.53 -11.98 -14.51
CA GLY A 139 30.43 -11.35 -15.84
C GLY A 139 29.01 -10.84 -16.08
N ALA A 140 28.74 -10.45 -17.33
CA ALA A 140 27.53 -9.67 -17.65
C ALA A 140 26.28 -10.54 -17.62
N GLY A 141 25.95 -11.19 -16.51
CA GLY A 141 24.83 -12.13 -16.47
C GLY A 141 23.94 -11.86 -15.28
N ASN A 142 22.63 -12.22 -15.20
CA ASN A 142 21.77 -11.88 -13.98
C ASN A 142 21.37 -12.83 -12.86
N SER A 143 21.31 -12.18 -11.69
CA SER A 143 20.98 -12.43 -10.24
C SER A 143 19.63 -12.42 -9.41
N LEU A 144 18.85 -11.36 -9.21
CA LEU A 144 17.38 -11.03 -9.38
C LEU A 144 16.59 -10.35 -10.53
N GLY A 145 15.72 -11.02 -11.34
CA GLY A 145 15.56 -11.12 -12.88
C GLY A 145 14.12 -11.33 -13.37
N ALA A 146 13.66 -10.93 -14.65
CA ALA A 146 12.46 -10.04 -15.21
C ALA A 146 10.90 -10.34 -15.13
N PHE A 147 10.23 -10.23 -13.98
CA PHE A 147 8.82 -10.53 -13.76
C PHE A 147 8.11 -9.26 -13.27
N PRO A 148 6.91 -9.28 -12.68
CA PRO A 148 6.24 -8.03 -12.18
C PRO A 148 5.72 -8.00 -10.70
N LEU A 149 6.48 -8.13 -9.59
CA LEU A 149 5.89 -8.49 -8.27
C LEU A 149 6.54 -7.96 -6.95
N THR A 150 5.73 -7.50 -6.03
CA THR A 150 6.20 -6.34 -5.22
C THR A 150 6.92 -6.61 -3.91
N GLN A 151 7.32 -7.84 -3.55
CA GLN A 151 7.96 -7.93 -2.22
C GLN A 151 9.23 -8.84 -2.05
N LEU A 152 9.92 -9.22 -3.10
CA LEU A 152 11.11 -10.04 -3.26
C LEU A 152 12.31 -9.65 -2.45
N MET A 153 12.26 -9.72 -1.16
CA MET A 153 13.39 -9.27 -0.41
C MET A 153 12.77 -9.48 0.89
N VAL A 154 13.37 -10.43 1.64
CA VAL A 154 13.18 -10.51 3.08
C VAL A 154 14.19 -10.06 4.12
N ASN A 155 14.54 -7.86 5.72
CA ASN A 155 15.36 -7.76 7.08
C ASN A 155 14.99 -8.78 8.30
N VAL A 156 15.81 -9.84 8.65
CA VAL A 156 15.67 -10.70 9.92
C VAL A 156 16.90 -10.07 10.51
N GLY A 157 16.85 -9.50 11.72
CA GLY A 157 18.02 -9.73 12.60
C GLY A 157 19.37 -9.14 12.05
N GLY A 158 19.32 -8.26 11.02
CA GLY A 158 20.51 -7.66 10.39
C GLY A 158 21.15 -8.45 9.23
N THR A 159 20.79 -9.70 8.94
CA THR A 159 21.31 -10.31 7.68
C THR A 159 20.30 -10.02 6.60
N LEU A 160 20.90 -9.76 5.45
CA LEU A 160 20.10 -9.75 4.27
C LEU A 160 20.05 -11.19 3.72
N PHE A 161 18.89 -11.70 3.39
CA PHE A 161 18.75 -12.85 2.60
C PHE A 161 17.77 -12.59 1.40
N PHE A 162 18.13 -12.98 0.19
CA PHE A 162 17.31 -12.94 -0.97
C PHE A 162 17.56 -13.66 -2.26
N ALA A 163 16.55 -13.73 -3.12
CA ALA A 163 16.18 -14.26 -4.47
C ALA A 163 17.23 -14.19 -5.47
N ALA A 164 17.54 -15.32 -6.12
CA ALA A 164 18.83 -15.46 -6.71
C ALA A 164 19.27 -16.85 -7.04
N THR A 165 20.54 -16.96 -7.50
CA THR A 165 20.99 -17.90 -8.45
C THR A 165 22.67 -18.05 -8.36
N ASP A 166 23.59 -18.83 -9.06
CA ASP A 166 25.04 -18.86 -9.56
C ASP A 166 25.55 -19.11 -11.07
N GLY A 167 24.81 -19.50 -12.14
CA GLY A 167 25.28 -20.06 -13.44
C GLY A 167 24.82 -21.50 -13.63
N VAL A 168 24.43 -22.18 -12.57
CA VAL A 168 24.79 -23.60 -12.38
C VAL A 168 23.61 -24.40 -11.85
N HIS A 169 22.84 -23.88 -10.89
CA HIS A 169 21.81 -24.73 -10.23
C HIS A 169 20.40 -24.11 -10.09
N GLY A 170 19.95 -23.10 -10.85
CA GLY A 170 18.55 -22.64 -10.57
C GLY A 170 18.17 -21.44 -9.63
N THR A 171 16.91 -20.94 -9.48
CA THR A 171 16.67 -19.72 -8.63
C THR A 171 16.63 -19.80 -7.13
N GLU A 172 17.62 -20.40 -6.53
CA GLU A 172 17.48 -20.93 -5.19
C GLU A 172 17.37 -19.94 -3.92
N LEU A 173 17.36 -20.23 -2.53
CA LEU A 173 17.97 -19.68 -1.15
C LEU A 173 19.37 -19.09 -0.64
N TRP A 174 19.78 -17.88 -0.50
CA TRP A 174 21.24 -17.51 -0.70
C TRP A 174 22.17 -16.39 0.04
N LYS A 175 22.70 -16.16 1.29
CA LYS A 175 22.66 -14.89 2.16
C LYS A 175 23.46 -13.70 1.71
N SER A 176 23.34 -12.62 2.50
CA SER A 176 24.33 -11.58 2.60
C SER A 176 24.21 -10.84 3.92
N ASP A 177 25.30 -10.78 4.67
CA ASP A 177 25.46 -9.77 5.75
C ASP A 177 25.93 -8.39 5.20
N GLY A 178 25.76 -8.17 3.89
CA GLY A 178 26.31 -6.98 3.20
C GLY A 178 27.79 -7.11 2.84
N THR A 179 28.41 -8.30 2.99
CA THR A 179 29.81 -8.49 2.54
C THR A 179 29.88 -9.62 1.52
N THR A 180 30.86 -9.54 0.61
CA THR A 180 31.04 -10.62 -0.41
C THR A 180 31.22 -12.01 0.16
N ALA A 181 31.86 -12.11 1.34
CA ALA A 181 32.09 -13.41 2.00
C ALA A 181 30.86 -13.93 2.74
N GLY A 182 30.11 -13.05 3.42
CA GLY A 182 28.86 -13.46 4.12
C GLY A 182 27.68 -13.58 3.14
N THR A 183 27.98 -13.42 1.85
CA THR A 183 27.02 -13.71 0.82
C THR A 183 27.22 -15.18 0.38
N VAL A 184 26.34 -16.13 0.81
CA VAL A 184 26.53 -17.65 0.69
C VAL A 184 25.21 -18.44 0.35
N LEU A 185 25.20 -19.44 -0.56
CA LEU A 185 23.90 -20.07 -0.95
C LEU A 185 23.52 -20.79 0.43
N VAL A 186 22.29 -20.76 0.96
CA VAL A 186 21.83 -21.71 2.03
C VAL A 186 21.74 -23.23 1.74
N LYS A 187 20.85 -23.86 0.90
CA LYS A 187 20.85 -25.35 0.64
C LYS A 187 21.14 -25.89 -0.82
N ASP A 188 20.60 -26.96 -1.48
CA ASP A 188 20.25 -27.24 -2.97
C ASP A 188 19.11 -28.19 -2.97
N VAL A 189 17.96 -27.69 -3.41
CA VAL A 189 16.72 -28.40 -3.17
C VAL A 189 16.09 -28.63 -4.51
N ASN A 190 16.54 -27.91 -5.56
CA ASN A 190 16.35 -28.38 -6.91
C ASN A 190 17.67 -28.73 -7.50
N VAL A 191 18.28 -29.63 -6.75
CA VAL A 191 19.48 -30.36 -7.14
C VAL A 191 19.65 -30.37 -8.67
N GLY A 192 20.58 -29.51 -9.13
CA GLY A 192 20.80 -29.29 -10.57
C GLY A 192 20.27 -27.91 -11.03
N ALA A 193 20.10 -27.77 -12.35
CA ALA A 193 19.69 -26.51 -13.04
C ALA A 193 18.25 -26.05 -12.75
N GLY A 194 17.76 -26.52 -11.60
CA GLY A 194 16.40 -26.55 -11.17
C GLY A 194 15.66 -25.20 -11.15
N TYR A 195 14.32 -25.05 -11.18
CA TYR A 195 13.63 -23.91 -10.58
C TYR A 195 12.39 -24.45 -9.74
N SER A 196 11.80 -24.13 -8.61
CA SER A 196 11.74 -23.32 -7.39
C SER A 196 11.19 -21.89 -7.49
N LEU A 197 11.58 -20.76 -6.85
CA LEU A 197 11.36 -19.29 -6.90
C LEU A 197 11.68 -18.45 -8.11
N GLY A 198 10.92 -17.42 -8.26
CA GLY A 198 10.67 -16.67 -9.45
C GLY A 198 9.38 -16.97 -10.27
N GLU A 199 9.32 -17.62 -11.39
CA GLU A 199 8.09 -17.95 -12.14
C GLU A 199 6.67 -18.17 -11.50
N PHE A 200 5.89 -17.34 -10.83
CA PHE A 200 4.43 -17.69 -10.74
C PHE A 200 3.53 -16.47 -10.85
N PRO A 201 2.29 -16.56 -11.35
CA PRO A 201 1.35 -15.42 -11.42
C PRO A 201 0.71 -14.94 -10.08
N LEU A 202 1.54 -14.57 -9.11
CA LEU A 202 1.29 -15.05 -7.77
C LEU A 202 1.90 -14.05 -6.72
N THR A 203 1.41 -12.78 -6.49
CA THR A 203 1.99 -11.68 -5.56
C THR A 203 2.92 -12.04 -4.32
N GLN A 204 3.76 -11.10 -3.87
CA GLN A 204 4.10 -10.91 -2.43
C GLN A 204 4.84 -12.08 -1.64
N LEU A 205 5.70 -12.86 -2.30
CA LEU A 205 6.38 -14.15 -1.94
C LEU A 205 7.03 -14.55 -0.64
N MET A 206 7.13 -13.68 0.36
CA MET A 206 7.80 -14.02 1.64
C MET A 206 7.89 -13.07 2.87
N VAL A 207 7.86 -13.41 4.15
CA VAL A 207 7.50 -12.49 5.26
C VAL A 207 7.90 -12.60 6.81
N ASN A 208 8.45 -11.57 7.55
CA ASN A 208 9.35 -11.61 8.77
C ASN A 208 8.76 -11.51 10.15
N ALA A 209 9.52 -12.15 11.03
CA ALA A 209 8.88 -13.19 11.69
C ALA A 209 9.82 -13.87 12.68
N GLY A 210 9.86 -13.32 13.90
CA GLY A 210 10.33 -14.11 15.06
C GLY A 210 11.77 -14.63 14.86
N GLY A 211 12.57 -13.99 13.99
CA GLY A 211 13.95 -14.49 13.74
C GLY A 211 14.05 -15.62 12.70
N THR A 212 12.93 -16.18 12.26
CA THR A 212 12.97 -17.28 11.29
C THR A 212 12.41 -16.75 9.99
N LEU A 213 12.95 -17.33 8.93
CA LEU A 213 12.55 -16.91 7.63
C LEU A 213 11.77 -18.08 7.02
N PHE A 214 10.65 -17.76 6.39
CA PHE A 214 9.59 -18.60 5.89
C PHE A 214 9.15 -18.72 4.38
N PHE A 215 8.75 -19.81 3.70
CA PHE A 215 8.25 -19.80 2.26
C PHE A 215 8.28 -21.16 1.64
N ALA A 216 7.95 -21.64 0.48
CA ALA A 216 6.85 -21.35 -0.35
C ALA A 216 6.86 -22.06 -1.70
N ALA A 217 7.42 -23.19 -1.94
CA ALA A 217 8.18 -23.53 -3.12
C ALA A 217 8.48 -24.99 -3.43
N THR A 218 9.24 -25.43 -4.49
CA THR A 218 9.41 -26.81 -5.01
C THR A 218 10.58 -27.70 -4.53
N ASP A 219 10.75 -29.02 -4.67
CA ASP A 219 11.91 -29.96 -4.40
C ASP A 219 12.00 -31.04 -5.52
N GLY A 220 11.22 -30.88 -6.61
CA GLY A 220 11.13 -31.76 -7.79
C GLY A 220 10.39 -33.07 -7.61
N ALA A 221 10.19 -33.50 -6.36
CA ALA A 221 9.47 -34.73 -6.03
C ALA A 221 8.01 -34.61 -5.56
N SER A 222 7.53 -33.49 -5.05
CA SER A 222 6.13 -33.42 -4.65
C SER A 222 5.27 -32.13 -5.06
N GLY A 223 5.63 -31.18 -6.10
CA GLY A 223 5.67 -29.58 -6.65
C GLY A 223 5.63 -28.10 -5.96
N VAL A 224 4.84 -27.02 -5.91
CA VAL A 224 5.20 -25.88 -4.85
C VAL A 224 4.63 -25.68 -3.46
N GLU A 225 5.46 -25.83 -2.44
CA GLU A 225 5.19 -25.71 -1.01
C GLU A 225 6.08 -24.81 -0.22
N LEU A 226 5.41 -24.07 0.61
CA LEU A 226 5.76 -23.50 1.92
C LEU A 226 6.93 -24.09 2.66
N TRP A 227 7.67 -23.79 3.74
CA TRP A 227 9.07 -24.33 4.05
C TRP A 227 9.73 -23.43 5.12
N LYS A 228 10.60 -23.80 6.26
CA LYS A 228 12.04 -23.42 7.21
C LYS A 228 13.51 -22.88 6.81
N SER A 229 13.92 -21.59 7.08
CA SER A 229 15.32 -21.22 7.11
C SER A 229 15.52 -20.36 8.32
N ASP A 230 16.55 -20.78 9.03
CA ASP A 230 17.32 -19.92 9.94
C ASP A 230 18.58 -19.35 9.24
N GLY A 231 18.69 -19.53 7.92
CA GLY A 231 19.92 -19.15 7.18
C GLY A 231 21.00 -20.21 7.14
N THR A 232 20.65 -21.47 7.42
CA THR A 232 21.60 -22.57 7.25
C THR A 232 21.02 -23.65 6.35
N GLU A 233 21.92 -24.37 5.68
CA GLU A 233 21.51 -25.51 4.83
C GLU A 233 20.64 -26.52 5.61
N ALA A 234 21.09 -26.86 6.83
CA ALA A 234 20.41 -27.86 7.65
C ALA A 234 19.08 -27.34 8.21
N GLY A 235 19.03 -26.05 8.54
CA GLY A 235 17.79 -25.38 8.93
C GLY A 235 16.85 -25.16 7.75
N THR A 236 16.95 -26.02 6.68
CA THR A 236 16.15 -26.08 5.44
C THR A 236 15.46 -27.50 5.12
N VAL A 237 14.46 -27.94 5.92
CA VAL A 237 13.34 -29.04 6.10
C VAL A 237 11.69 -28.72 6.49
N ARG A 238 10.49 -28.61 5.65
CA ARG A 238 8.96 -28.88 5.21
C ARG A 238 7.75 -29.44 6.00
N VAL A 239 6.84 -28.58 6.39
CA VAL A 239 6.08 -28.36 7.70
C VAL A 239 5.19 -29.61 7.57
N LYS A 240 4.82 -30.05 6.34
CA LYS A 240 3.95 -31.05 5.73
C LYS A 240 3.88 -30.79 4.21
N ASP A 241 4.01 -31.90 3.53
CA ASP A 241 3.16 -32.02 2.36
C ASP A 241 1.66 -32.13 2.76
N VAL A 242 0.81 -31.12 2.53
CA VAL A 242 -0.65 -31.29 2.89
C VAL A 242 -1.58 -31.42 1.72
N ASN A 243 -0.99 -31.43 0.54
CA ASN A 243 -1.63 -32.14 -0.51
C ASN A 243 -0.58 -32.98 -1.16
N ALA A 244 -0.71 -34.24 -0.74
CA ALA A 244 0.29 -35.24 -0.94
C ALA A 244 0.62 -35.39 -2.43
N GLY A 245 1.94 -35.32 -2.69
CA GLY A 245 2.52 -35.67 -3.99
C GLY A 245 2.06 -34.74 -5.12
N ALA A 246 2.20 -35.32 -6.34
CA ALA A 246 1.93 -34.81 -7.72
C ALA A 246 1.40 -33.44 -7.99
N SER A 247 0.58 -32.88 -7.13
CA SER A 247 -0.06 -31.64 -7.52
C SER A 247 0.01 -30.59 -6.45
N GLY A 248 -0.02 -30.98 -5.16
CA GLY A 248 0.38 -30.20 -3.98
C GLY A 248 -0.18 -28.80 -3.87
N SER A 249 -0.68 -28.54 -2.71
CA SER A 249 -1.15 -27.23 -2.31
C SER A 249 -1.20 -25.91 -3.03
N SER A 250 -0.45 -25.57 -4.06
CA SER A 250 0.53 -24.50 -3.93
C SER A 250 0.18 -23.25 -3.17
N PRO A 251 1.12 -22.58 -2.57
CA PRO A 251 0.78 -21.37 -1.85
C PRO A 251 0.86 -20.01 -2.61
N SER A 252 0.39 -18.67 -2.56
CA SER A 252 -0.45 -17.52 -1.96
C SER A 252 -0.71 -16.65 -0.71
N ARG A 253 -0.05 -15.55 -0.47
CA ARG A 253 -0.50 -14.52 0.47
C ARG A 253 -0.33 -14.90 1.96
N LEU A 254 0.49 -14.12 2.65
CA LEU A 254 1.07 -14.41 3.97
C LEU A 254 0.90 -13.21 4.88
N THR A 255 1.09 -13.27 6.23
CA THR A 255 0.86 -12.09 7.16
C THR A 255 1.07 -12.36 8.69
N VAL A 256 1.74 -11.42 9.50
CA VAL A 256 2.70 -11.41 10.76
C VAL A 256 2.00 -11.26 11.98
N VAL A 257 2.58 -12.07 12.87
CA VAL A 257 1.78 -12.58 13.88
C VAL A 257 2.46 -12.99 15.08
N GLY A 258 2.93 -11.99 15.84
CA GLY A 258 3.88 -12.29 16.89
C GLY A 258 5.01 -13.09 16.22
N GLU A 259 4.97 -14.43 16.45
CA GLU A 259 5.93 -15.48 15.99
C GLU A 259 5.36 -16.47 14.96
N GLU A 260 4.22 -16.08 14.39
CA GLU A 260 3.38 -16.99 13.65
C GLU A 260 2.91 -16.33 12.35
N VAL A 261 2.25 -17.12 11.52
CA VAL A 261 1.94 -16.67 10.17
C VAL A 261 0.39 -17.01 10.00
N TYR A 262 -0.42 -16.53 8.97
CA TYR A 262 -1.42 -17.37 8.30
C TYR A 262 -1.50 -17.37 6.71
N PHE A 263 -2.18 -18.19 5.91
CA PHE A 263 -2.01 -18.20 4.40
C PHE A 263 -2.98 -17.71 3.29
N SER A 264 -2.85 -18.11 1.97
CA SER A 264 -3.88 -18.73 0.96
C SER A 264 -3.57 -20.17 0.59
N ALA A 265 -4.05 -21.02 -0.39
CA ALA A 265 -3.71 -22.47 -0.87
C ALA A 265 -4.07 -24.02 -0.53
N ASN A 266 -4.24 -24.90 -1.54
CA ASN A 266 -4.96 -26.19 -1.71
C ASN A 266 -4.84 -27.50 -0.85
N SER A 267 -5.88 -28.37 -0.64
CA SER A 267 -5.94 -29.69 0.13
C SER A 267 -6.47 -30.97 -0.53
N GLY A 268 -7.00 -30.95 -1.77
CA GLY A 268 -8.13 -31.84 -2.18
C GLY A 268 -9.62 -31.36 -2.28
N SER A 269 -10.16 -30.39 -1.53
CA SER A 269 -11.58 -29.94 -1.52
C SER A 269 -11.93 -28.43 -1.77
N GLY A 270 -11.12 -27.62 -2.45
CA GLY A 270 -11.54 -26.20 -2.71
C GLY A 270 -10.89 -25.25 -1.73
N SER A 271 -10.56 -24.04 -2.22
CA SER A 271 -9.70 -23.13 -1.47
C SER A 271 -10.14 -22.80 -0.07
N ARG A 272 -9.24 -22.37 0.85
CA ARG A 272 -9.56 -22.59 2.26
C ARG A 272 -8.66 -21.77 3.24
N LEU A 273 -8.89 -21.35 4.51
CA LEU A 273 -7.85 -20.62 5.34
C LEU A 273 -7.14 -21.57 6.27
N TRP A 274 -5.94 -21.15 6.76
CA TRP A 274 -4.91 -21.93 7.31
C TRP A 274 -3.71 -21.04 8.10
N LYS A 275 -3.27 -21.32 9.40
CA LYS A 275 -2.14 -20.64 10.29
C LYS A 275 -0.64 -20.96 10.19
N SER A 276 0.28 -20.63 11.15
CA SER A 276 1.44 -21.48 11.59
C SER A 276 2.27 -20.92 12.70
N ASP A 277 3.07 -21.82 13.30
CA ASP A 277 4.26 -21.56 14.15
C ASP A 277 5.61 -22.07 13.56
N GLY A 278 5.61 -22.63 12.36
CA GLY A 278 6.79 -23.37 11.81
C GLY A 278 6.98 -24.76 12.40
N THR A 279 5.89 -25.51 12.65
CA THR A 279 6.02 -26.95 12.95
C THR A 279 4.86 -27.74 12.34
N GLU A 280 5.15 -29.00 11.95
CA GLU A 280 4.14 -29.90 11.32
C GLU A 280 2.87 -29.98 12.14
N ALA A 281 3.07 -30.06 13.46
CA ALA A 281 1.95 -30.15 14.41
C ALA A 281 1.21 -28.82 14.60
N GLY A 282 1.92 -27.68 14.64
CA GLY A 282 1.25 -26.35 14.58
C GLY A 282 0.70 -26.10 13.17
N THR A 283 0.57 -27.18 12.35
CA THR A 283 -0.09 -27.15 11.08
C THR A 283 -1.51 -27.69 11.01
N VAL A 284 -2.48 -26.80 11.08
CA VAL A 284 -3.82 -27.11 11.52
C VAL A 284 -4.86 -26.13 11.03
N PRO A 285 -6.13 -26.32 11.32
CA PRO A 285 -7.14 -25.88 10.41
C PRO A 285 -8.33 -25.05 11.00
N LEU A 286 -8.57 -23.77 10.60
CA LEU A 286 -9.55 -22.80 11.21
C LEU A 286 -10.65 -22.07 10.40
N SER A 287 -10.80 -22.00 9.05
CA SER A 287 -12.04 -21.43 8.41
C SER A 287 -13.10 -22.31 7.62
N GLU A 288 -14.29 -22.86 8.00
CA GLU A 288 -14.98 -23.75 6.97
C GLU A 288 -15.58 -22.97 5.80
N ALA A 289 -15.41 -21.63 5.78
CA ALA A 289 -15.84 -20.81 4.65
C ALA A 289 -14.74 -20.37 3.68
N GLY A 290 -15.08 -19.51 2.65
CA GLY A 290 -15.06 -19.35 1.12
C GLY A 290 -13.99 -18.65 0.29
N LEU A 291 -14.10 -18.57 -1.07
CA LEU A 291 -13.17 -17.74 -1.91
C LEU A 291 -12.29 -16.71 -1.18
N ILE A 292 -10.98 -16.47 -1.41
CA ILE A 292 -10.29 -15.39 -0.73
C ILE A 292 -9.56 -14.38 -1.66
N THR A 293 -9.19 -13.15 -1.19
CA THR A 293 -9.13 -11.70 -1.60
C THR A 293 -9.02 -10.58 -0.51
N ASP A 294 -7.82 -10.43 -0.06
CA ASP A 294 -7.23 -9.38 0.67
C ASP A 294 -6.94 -9.76 2.13
N LEU A 295 -5.66 -10.07 2.50
CA LEU A 295 -5.04 -9.70 3.80
C LEU A 295 -4.35 -8.42 4.07
N THR A 296 -4.52 -8.00 5.34
CA THR A 296 -3.94 -6.95 6.19
C THR A 296 -4.31 -7.20 7.55
N ASN A 297 -3.32 -6.98 8.38
CA ASN A 297 -3.49 -7.00 9.79
C ASN A 297 -3.76 -5.78 10.58
N VAL A 298 -4.40 -6.01 11.78
CA VAL A 298 -5.01 -5.29 12.93
C VAL A 298 -4.80 -5.80 14.36
N GLY A 299 -4.02 -5.06 15.18
CA GLY A 299 -4.10 -5.19 16.64
C GLY A 299 -3.84 -6.63 17.06
N GLY A 300 -3.28 -7.46 16.17
CA GLY A 300 -3.28 -8.89 16.41
C GLY A 300 -4.67 -9.59 16.31
N THR A 301 -5.58 -9.18 15.44
CA THR A 301 -6.67 -10.00 14.91
C THR A 301 -7.26 -9.73 13.55
N LEU A 302 -7.76 -10.76 12.84
CA LEU A 302 -7.75 -10.82 11.41
C LEU A 302 -8.92 -10.46 10.63
N TYR A 303 -8.71 -10.03 9.40
CA TYR A 303 -9.75 -9.39 8.73
C TYR A 303 -9.64 -9.44 7.26
N PHE A 304 -10.63 -10.13 6.75
CA PHE A 304 -11.01 -10.04 5.36
C PHE A 304 -12.41 -10.16 4.59
N HIS A 305 -12.44 -10.82 3.48
CA HIS A 305 -13.59 -11.30 2.81
C HIS A 305 -13.53 -12.94 2.44
N SER A 306 -14.24 -14.01 2.81
CA SER A 306 -14.65 -15.36 2.34
C SER A 306 -16.18 -15.63 2.08
N THR A 307 -16.74 -16.82 1.89
CA THR A 307 -18.10 -16.93 1.32
C THR A 307 -19.01 -17.42 2.38
N ASP A 308 -20.27 -17.01 2.39
CA ASP A 308 -21.31 -18.01 2.75
C ASP A 308 -22.61 -18.08 1.92
N SER A 309 -23.27 -19.25 2.01
CA SER A 309 -24.38 -19.60 1.07
C SER A 309 -25.64 -18.95 1.56
N ALA A 310 -25.58 -18.47 2.80
CA ALA A 310 -26.55 -17.71 3.54
C ALA A 310 -26.06 -16.28 3.87
N THR A 311 -24.78 -15.90 3.70
CA THR A 311 -24.14 -14.66 4.27
C THR A 311 -23.23 -13.96 3.33
N GLY A 312 -22.28 -14.69 2.83
CA GLY A 312 -22.12 -14.47 1.46
C GLY A 312 -21.33 -13.21 1.08
N PHE A 313 -21.70 -12.36 0.06
CA PHE A 313 -20.90 -11.24 -0.57
C PHE A 313 -20.47 -10.17 0.48
N GLU A 314 -19.70 -10.55 1.59
CA GLU A 314 -19.27 -9.94 2.90
C GLU A 314 -17.75 -9.92 3.41
N LEU A 315 -17.69 -9.56 4.63
CA LEU A 315 -16.55 -9.47 5.53
C LEU A 315 -16.93 -10.47 6.73
N TRP A 316 -16.02 -11.12 7.40
CA TRP A 316 -15.84 -12.34 8.30
C TRP A 316 -14.85 -11.66 9.42
N LYS A 317 -13.92 -12.05 10.31
CA LYS A 317 -12.62 -11.46 10.90
C LYS A 317 -11.75 -12.66 11.35
N SER A 318 -10.64 -12.86 12.08
CA SER A 318 -10.63 -13.98 13.14
C SER A 318 -9.96 -13.66 14.40
N ASP A 319 -10.11 -14.40 15.54
CA ASP A 319 -9.40 -14.33 16.88
C ASP A 319 -8.10 -15.22 17.10
N GLY A 320 -7.93 -16.30 16.36
CA GLY A 320 -6.69 -17.10 16.41
C GLY A 320 -7.07 -18.54 16.29
N THR A 321 -8.34 -18.84 16.64
CA THR A 321 -8.78 -20.11 17.25
C THR A 321 -10.17 -20.54 16.76
N VAL A 322 -10.42 -21.80 16.33
CA VAL A 322 -11.50 -22.27 15.38
C VAL A 322 -12.88 -21.63 15.58
N ALA A 323 -13.11 -21.30 16.85
CA ALA A 323 -14.33 -20.72 17.37
C ALA A 323 -14.41 -19.20 17.29
N GLY A 324 -13.30 -18.45 17.44
CA GLY A 324 -13.31 -17.03 17.06
C GLY A 324 -13.29 -16.90 15.55
N THR A 325 -14.05 -17.84 14.89
CA THR A 325 -14.57 -17.96 13.53
C THR A 325 -15.97 -17.48 13.50
N VAL A 326 -16.22 -16.19 13.70
CA VAL A 326 -17.64 -15.75 13.71
C VAL A 326 -17.98 -14.61 12.79
N LEU A 327 -19.25 -14.32 12.50
CA LEU A 327 -19.64 -13.46 11.37
C LEU A 327 -20.30 -12.10 11.98
N VAL A 328 -20.28 -10.73 11.77
CA VAL A 328 -19.86 -9.42 11.01
C VAL A 328 -21.15 -8.75 11.06
N ARG A 329 -21.39 -7.90 10.10
CA ARG A 329 -22.66 -7.26 10.14
C ARG A 329 -23.58 -7.78 9.06
N ASP A 330 -24.89 -7.93 9.32
CA ASP A 330 -25.74 -7.89 8.11
C ASP A 330 -25.72 -6.61 7.39
N ILE A 331 -25.16 -6.85 6.28
CA ILE A 331 -24.72 -5.94 5.37
C ILE A 331 -25.81 -6.10 4.30
N ASN A 332 -25.64 -6.68 3.06
CA ASN A 332 -26.57 -6.71 1.88
C ASN A 332 -27.37 -7.97 1.88
N PRO A 333 -28.43 -7.93 2.70
CA PRO A 333 -29.01 -9.16 3.19
C PRO A 333 -29.53 -10.01 2.02
N GLY A 334 -29.46 -11.33 2.18
CA GLY A 334 -29.77 -12.32 1.09
C GLY A 334 -28.64 -12.52 0.05
N THR A 335 -28.75 -13.52 -0.85
CA THR A 335 -27.59 -14.14 -1.63
C THR A 335 -26.78 -13.21 -2.59
N ALA A 336 -27.06 -11.90 -2.60
CA ALA A 336 -26.56 -10.95 -3.62
C ALA A 336 -25.08 -10.61 -3.50
N GLY A 337 -24.59 -10.73 -2.30
CA GLY A 337 -23.37 -10.06 -1.98
C GLY A 337 -23.74 -8.67 -1.65
N SER A 338 -23.11 -8.21 -0.61
CA SER A 338 -22.88 -6.79 -0.65
C SER A 338 -21.98 -6.51 -1.88
N SER A 339 -21.40 -7.57 -2.49
CA SER A 339 -20.35 -7.41 -3.46
C SER A 339 -20.08 -8.58 -4.45
N SER A 340 -18.89 -8.70 -5.09
CA SER A 340 -18.50 -9.46 -6.28
C SER A 340 -17.07 -10.15 -6.28
N PRO A 341 -16.98 -11.45 -6.62
CA PRO A 341 -15.68 -12.18 -6.71
C PRO A 341 -14.79 -11.77 -7.83
N SER A 342 -15.39 -11.02 -8.74
CA SER A 342 -14.73 -10.41 -9.89
C SER A 342 -14.20 -9.01 -9.60
N TYR A 343 -14.54 -8.42 -8.45
CA TYR A 343 -13.71 -7.32 -7.93
C TYR A 343 -12.39 -7.98 -7.52
N SER A 344 -11.54 -8.12 -8.56
CA SER A 344 -10.13 -8.40 -8.37
C SER A 344 -9.58 -7.03 -8.15
N PRO A 345 -9.23 -6.78 -6.92
CA PRO A 345 -9.03 -5.40 -6.64
C PRO A 345 -7.62 -5.01 -7.18
N GLY A 346 -7.59 -4.21 -8.27
CA GLY A 346 -6.33 -3.70 -8.86
C GLY A 346 -5.67 -2.68 -7.93
N PRO A 347 -4.35 -2.41 -7.99
CA PRO A 347 -3.73 -1.37 -7.15
C PRO A 347 -4.65 -0.15 -7.34
N GLY A 348 -5.27 0.21 -6.21
CA GLY A 348 -6.66 0.69 -6.38
C GLY A 348 -6.98 1.44 -5.14
N SER A 349 -7.04 0.82 -3.97
CA SER A 349 -8.04 -0.03 -3.35
C SER A 349 -8.03 0.11 -1.84
N ILE A 350 -9.21 0.31 -1.24
CA ILE A 350 -9.31 0.89 0.06
C ILE A 350 -9.33 -0.21 0.98
N MET A 351 -8.15 -0.63 1.31
CA MET A 351 -8.12 -1.40 2.47
C MET A 351 -6.72 -1.35 2.89
N VAL A 352 -6.68 -0.67 3.97
CA VAL A 352 -5.53 -0.30 4.81
C VAL A 352 -6.11 -0.16 6.07
N ASN A 353 -5.30 -0.62 7.07
CA ASN A 353 -4.87 -0.15 8.44
C ASN A 353 -4.43 1.29 8.58
N VAL A 354 -4.55 1.86 9.80
CA VAL A 354 -4.17 3.14 10.38
C VAL A 354 -4.32 3.26 11.94
N GLY A 355 -3.89 2.32 12.78
CA GLY A 355 -3.98 2.43 14.29
C GLY A 355 -5.36 2.62 15.04
N GLY A 356 -5.91 1.48 15.45
CA GLY A 356 -7.11 1.15 16.24
C GLY A 356 -8.35 0.88 15.38
N VAL A 357 -8.38 1.70 14.34
CA VAL A 357 -9.52 2.01 13.51
C VAL A 357 -9.35 1.12 12.18
N LEU A 358 -9.99 1.17 10.98
CA LEU A 358 -9.89 0.24 9.84
C LEU A 358 -10.50 1.05 8.66
N TYR A 359 -10.18 0.97 7.29
CA TYR A 359 -11.09 1.27 6.23
C TYR A 359 -11.25 0.86 4.72
N PHE A 360 -12.57 0.81 4.17
CA PHE A 360 -13.32 0.11 3.03
C PHE A 360 -14.09 0.70 1.81
N GLY A 361 -14.33 -0.13 0.78
CA GLY A 361 -15.66 -0.40 0.19
C GLY A 361 -16.48 -1.66 -0.30
N ALA A 362 -17.75 -1.42 0.01
CA ALA A 362 -19.04 -2.08 0.34
C ALA A 362 -20.55 -1.94 -0.24
N ASN A 363 -20.95 -1.76 -1.51
CA ASN A 363 -22.40 -1.72 -1.89
C ASN A 363 -23.53 -2.43 -1.11
N ASP A 364 -24.49 -1.59 -0.75
CA ASP A 364 -25.49 -2.04 0.14
C ASP A 364 -26.91 -2.26 -0.36
N GLY A 365 -27.09 -2.23 -1.67
CA GLY A 365 -28.44 -2.46 -2.22
C GLY A 365 -29.45 -1.32 -1.95
N SER A 366 -29.27 -0.42 -0.96
CA SER A 366 -30.21 0.73 -0.75
C SER A 366 -29.59 2.08 -1.07
N THR A 367 -28.30 2.21 -0.81
CA THR A 367 -27.55 3.38 -1.24
C THR A 367 -26.26 2.92 -1.86
N GLY A 368 -26.23 1.73 -2.54
CA GLY A 368 -25.05 0.90 -3.02
C GLY A 368 -23.59 1.43 -2.78
N PHE A 369 -22.51 1.05 -3.44
CA PHE A 369 -21.08 1.48 -3.20
C PHE A 369 -20.56 2.92 -2.59
N GLU A 370 -21.03 3.53 -1.50
CA GLU A 370 -20.52 4.66 -0.56
C GLU A 370 -19.12 4.68 0.17
N PHE A 371 -18.70 5.46 1.24
CA PHE A 371 -17.56 5.12 2.31
C PHE A 371 -18.07 4.80 3.86
N TRP A 372 -17.53 3.97 4.73
CA TRP A 372 -18.07 2.95 5.67
C TRP A 372 -17.14 2.96 6.77
N LYS A 373 -17.48 2.23 7.82
CA LYS A 373 -16.48 1.90 8.73
C LYS A 373 -16.74 0.63 9.57
N SER A 374 -15.75 0.17 10.33
CA SER A 374 -15.77 -0.73 11.53
C SER A 374 -14.68 -0.43 12.54
N ASP A 375 -14.42 -1.03 13.77
CA ASP A 375 -13.40 -1.85 14.67
C ASP A 375 -13.27 -3.44 14.89
N GLY A 376 -13.86 -4.43 14.17
CA GLY A 376 -14.38 -5.83 14.62
C GLY A 376 -15.91 -6.24 15.16
N THR A 377 -16.90 -5.53 15.86
CA THR A 377 -18.42 -5.35 16.11
C THR A 377 -19.47 -4.94 15.10
N THR A 378 -20.68 -5.58 15.20
CA THR A 378 -21.89 -5.34 14.30
C THR A 378 -22.36 -3.95 14.38
N ALA A 379 -22.60 -3.59 15.63
CA ALA A 379 -23.04 -2.27 16.01
C ALA A 379 -22.08 -1.22 15.45
N GLY A 380 -20.81 -1.54 15.61
CA GLY A 380 -19.82 -0.60 15.29
C GLY A 380 -19.90 -0.17 13.82
N THR A 381 -20.28 -1.05 12.90
CA THR A 381 -20.12 -0.87 11.45
C THR A 381 -21.16 0.09 10.90
N ILE A 382 -20.84 1.06 10.02
CA ILE A 382 -21.91 2.00 9.55
C ILE A 382 -21.56 2.78 8.22
N ARG A 383 -22.43 3.64 7.65
CA ARG A 383 -21.98 4.64 6.62
C ARG A 383 -21.98 6.05 7.20
N VAL A 384 -21.04 6.86 6.76
CA VAL A 384 -20.56 8.09 7.40
C VAL A 384 -21.03 9.31 6.65
N LYS A 385 -20.44 9.72 5.51
CA LYS A 385 -21.24 10.45 4.49
C LYS A 385 -21.69 9.80 3.13
N ASP A 386 -23.01 9.77 2.91
CA ASP A 386 -23.49 9.61 1.53
C ASP A 386 -23.17 10.87 0.68
N ILE A 387 -22.13 10.76 -0.15
CA ILE A 387 -21.63 11.93 -0.92
C ILE A 387 -22.42 12.18 -2.21
N ASN A 388 -22.96 11.15 -2.86
CA ASN A 388 -23.85 11.28 -4.05
C ASN A 388 -25.14 10.50 -3.74
N SER A 389 -26.12 11.29 -3.29
CA SER A 389 -27.21 10.74 -2.49
C SER A 389 -28.08 9.69 -3.23
N GLY A 390 -28.36 8.58 -2.52
CA GLY A 390 -29.37 7.58 -2.95
C GLY A 390 -28.74 6.34 -3.60
N THR A 391 -29.43 5.78 -4.62
CA THR A 391 -28.97 4.54 -5.31
C THR A 391 -27.93 4.71 -6.44
N PRO A 392 -27.51 5.92 -6.88
CA PRO A 392 -26.35 6.12 -7.76
C PRO A 392 -25.20 6.82 -7.03
N ASP A 393 -24.06 6.91 -7.66
CA ASP A 393 -23.06 5.98 -7.27
C ASP A 393 -21.83 6.68 -6.64
N SER A 394 -21.18 6.06 -5.61
CA SER A 394 -19.80 6.09 -5.20
C SER A 394 -18.90 4.81 -5.80
N SER A 395 -17.76 4.53 -6.68
CA SER A 395 -16.33 5.10 -7.21
C SER A 395 -14.99 5.74 -6.36
N PRO A 396 -14.58 6.11 -5.02
CA PRO A 396 -13.53 5.66 -4.17
C PRO A 396 -12.84 4.49 -4.49
N GLU A 397 -12.14 4.79 -5.56
CA GLU A 397 -10.76 4.53 -5.54
C GLU A 397 -9.97 5.23 -4.48
N ASN A 398 -8.67 5.01 -4.33
CA ASN A 398 -7.48 5.64 -3.73
C ASN A 398 -6.38 5.52 -2.57
N LEU A 399 -6.09 5.18 -1.23
CA LEU A 399 -6.13 5.77 0.19
C LEU A 399 -4.69 6.02 0.72
N THR A 400 -4.20 7.04 1.48
CA THR A 400 -2.86 7.66 1.46
C THR A 400 -2.67 8.77 2.44
N GLU A 401 -1.49 8.99 2.98
CA GLU A 401 -1.29 9.83 4.14
C GLU A 401 -0.48 11.04 4.36
N VAL A 402 -1.03 12.27 4.63
CA VAL A 402 -0.72 13.70 5.06
C VAL A 402 -0.62 14.41 6.48
N GLY A 403 -0.12 13.88 7.65
CA GLY A 403 -0.21 14.26 9.17
C GLY A 403 -1.49 14.65 10.10
N GLY A 404 -2.52 13.84 10.35
CA GLY A 404 -3.83 14.49 9.97
C GLY A 404 -4.79 13.46 9.44
N ILE A 405 -5.51 13.52 8.39
CA ILE A 405 -5.80 14.49 7.41
C ILE A 405 -5.87 13.89 6.03
N PHE A 406 -5.94 12.54 5.84
CA PHE A 406 -6.50 11.81 4.70
C PHE A 406 -6.40 12.99 3.47
N TYR A 407 -7.08 13.68 2.42
CA TYR A 407 -8.02 13.69 1.14
C TYR A 407 -8.84 12.58 0.32
N PHE A 408 -10.04 12.61 -0.25
CA PHE A 408 -10.52 11.44 -1.05
C PHE A 408 -11.42 11.81 -2.12
N THR A 409 -11.24 11.34 -3.33
CA THR A 409 -12.22 11.79 -4.27
C THR A 409 -13.65 11.22 -4.04
N ALA A 410 -14.68 11.86 -4.54
CA ALA A 410 -16.08 11.41 -4.57
C ALA A 410 -16.68 12.10 -5.74
N SER A 411 -17.62 11.38 -6.36
CA SER A 411 -18.71 12.10 -6.98
C SER A 411 -19.64 12.46 -5.88
N ASP A 412 -20.06 13.72 -5.98
CA ASP A 412 -21.34 14.13 -5.40
C ASP A 412 -22.47 14.13 -6.45
N GLY A 413 -22.25 13.51 -7.62
CA GLY A 413 -23.24 13.44 -8.73
C GLY A 413 -23.39 14.80 -9.44
N VAL A 414 -22.74 15.86 -8.91
CA VAL A 414 -22.90 17.23 -9.43
C VAL A 414 -21.60 17.72 -10.08
N SER A 415 -20.44 17.08 -9.77
CA SER A 415 -19.16 17.71 -10.18
C SER A 415 -18.10 16.82 -10.90
N GLY A 416 -18.32 15.56 -11.40
CA GLY A 416 -17.32 14.89 -12.36
C GLY A 416 -16.54 13.49 -12.08
N VAL A 417 -15.23 13.30 -11.65
CA VAL A 417 -14.42 12.28 -10.76
C VAL A 417 -13.53 13.04 -9.78
N GLU A 418 -13.80 13.28 -8.39
CA GLU A 418 -13.75 14.49 -7.35
C GLU A 418 -12.97 14.56 -5.97
N LEU A 419 -11.76 15.18 -5.71
CA LEU A 419 -10.97 15.62 -4.48
C LEU A 419 -11.69 16.11 -3.13
N TRP A 420 -12.27 15.27 -2.25
CA TRP A 420 -12.66 15.46 -0.81
C TRP A 420 -11.58 15.34 0.30
N LYS A 421 -11.90 15.62 1.57
CA LYS A 421 -11.12 15.24 2.77
C LYS A 421 -12.13 14.83 3.81
N THR A 422 -11.65 14.32 4.92
CA THR A 422 -12.45 13.91 6.08
C THR A 422 -11.67 13.92 7.34
N ASP A 423 -12.20 13.41 8.47
CA ASP A 423 -11.64 13.07 9.83
C ASP A 423 -12.13 11.75 10.41
N GLY A 424 -12.93 11.03 9.68
CA GLY A 424 -13.55 9.82 10.19
C GLY A 424 -14.97 10.17 10.64
N THR A 425 -15.43 11.40 10.34
CA THR A 425 -16.84 11.75 10.51
C THR A 425 -17.42 12.31 9.21
N SER A 426 -18.74 12.15 9.10
CA SER A 426 -19.51 12.64 7.93
C SER A 426 -19.37 14.15 7.75
N ALA A 427 -19.28 14.83 8.91
CA ALA A 427 -19.06 16.27 8.99
C ALA A 427 -17.64 16.67 8.64
N GLY A 428 -16.68 15.74 8.66
CA GLY A 428 -15.38 15.91 8.00
C GLY A 428 -15.44 15.63 6.51
N THR A 429 -16.40 14.85 6.00
CA THR A 429 -16.27 14.30 4.62
C THR A 429 -16.72 15.19 3.49
N GLN A 430 -15.75 15.74 2.77
CA GLN A 430 -16.04 16.97 2.08
C GLN A 430 -15.01 17.15 0.89
N ARG A 431 -15.44 17.42 -0.38
CA ARG A 431 -14.81 18.17 -1.56
C ARG A 431 -13.86 19.41 -1.37
N VAL A 432 -12.60 19.19 -1.47
CA VAL A 432 -11.54 20.20 -1.23
C VAL A 432 -11.61 21.44 -2.17
N LYS A 433 -11.98 21.32 -3.47
CA LYS A 433 -12.67 22.39 -4.31
C LYS A 433 -12.84 21.82 -5.70
N ASP A 434 -13.96 22.24 -6.30
CA ASP A 434 -14.27 22.11 -7.75
C ASP A 434 -13.19 22.74 -8.64
N ILE A 435 -12.24 21.88 -8.98
CA ILE A 435 -11.11 22.27 -9.81
C ILE A 435 -11.65 22.49 -11.22
N ARG A 436 -12.50 21.57 -11.73
CA ARG A 436 -13.09 21.69 -13.07
C ARG A 436 -14.56 22.02 -12.95
N ALA A 437 -14.80 23.32 -12.72
CA ALA A 437 -16.16 23.85 -12.47
C ALA A 437 -17.28 23.16 -13.28
N GLY A 438 -18.26 22.61 -12.53
CA GLY A 438 -19.47 21.98 -13.10
C GLY A 438 -19.35 20.44 -13.16
N VAL A 439 -20.27 19.82 -13.92
CA VAL A 439 -20.44 18.31 -13.91
C VAL A 439 -19.24 17.53 -14.48
N ASN A 440 -18.20 18.23 -14.94
CA ASN A 440 -17.13 17.56 -15.68
C ASN A 440 -16.00 17.19 -14.75
N SER A 441 -15.50 15.98 -15.00
CA SER A 441 -14.42 15.49 -14.17
C SER A 441 -13.15 16.33 -14.19
N SER A 442 -12.77 16.81 -13.00
CA SER A 442 -11.35 17.18 -12.86
C SER A 442 -10.44 15.95 -12.76
N SER A 443 -10.96 14.77 -12.40
CA SER A 443 -10.18 13.51 -12.42
C SER A 443 -8.84 13.52 -11.68
N PRO A 444 -8.41 14.37 -10.71
CA PRO A 444 -7.42 14.07 -9.70
C PRO A 444 -6.70 12.73 -9.48
N THR A 445 -6.30 11.79 -10.36
CA THR A 445 -5.91 10.39 -10.01
C THR A 445 -4.76 10.18 -9.08
N ALA A 446 -3.94 9.12 -8.98
CA ALA A 446 -2.85 9.05 -7.96
C ALA A 446 -2.99 10.02 -6.65
N LEU A 447 -2.79 11.35 -6.43
CA LEU A 447 -2.10 12.23 -5.38
C LEU A 447 -0.74 12.09 -4.58
N THR A 448 -0.48 12.36 -3.32
CA THR A 448 0.29 11.37 -2.48
C THR A 448 0.42 12.09 -1.16
N ASN A 449 0.94 11.50 -0.05
CA ASN A 449 1.48 12.39 0.99
C ASN A 449 2.99 12.32 1.50
N VAL A 450 3.64 13.46 1.71
CA VAL A 450 4.97 14.02 1.96
C VAL A 450 4.66 15.24 2.62
N GLY A 451 5.34 15.41 3.87
CA GLY A 451 5.67 16.36 5.08
C GLY A 451 5.27 17.87 5.64
N GLY A 452 4.21 18.78 5.73
CA GLY A 452 2.84 19.38 5.16
C GLY A 452 1.58 19.01 4.12
N ILE A 453 1.72 18.87 2.75
CA ILE A 453 0.75 18.97 1.63
C ILE A 453 0.81 17.85 0.66
N LEU A 454 -0.39 17.55 0.04
CA LEU A 454 -0.97 16.45 -0.86
C LEU A 454 -0.84 16.43 -2.49
N TYR A 455 0.22 16.52 -3.28
CA TYR A 455 0.26 16.83 -4.72
C TYR A 455 -0.45 15.83 -5.45
N PHE A 456 -0.74 16.22 -6.70
CA PHE A 456 -1.65 15.49 -7.53
C PHE A 456 -1.33 16.10 -8.98
N ARG A 457 -1.76 15.49 -10.11
CA ARG A 457 -2.18 16.04 -11.52
C ARG A 457 -3.58 16.84 -11.89
N ALA A 458 -4.13 18.11 -11.81
CA ALA A 458 -5.68 18.33 -11.63
C ALA A 458 -6.59 19.10 -12.67
N ASN A 459 -7.87 18.67 -13.00
CA ASN A 459 -8.51 18.81 -14.36
C ASN A 459 -9.30 20.09 -14.63
N ASP A 460 -8.90 21.23 -14.04
CA ASP A 460 -9.36 22.63 -14.32
C ASP A 460 -10.26 23.04 -15.54
N GLY A 461 -9.87 22.87 -16.82
CA GLY A 461 -10.69 23.17 -17.99
C GLY A 461 -9.86 23.70 -19.17
N THR A 462 -8.58 24.03 -18.93
CA THR A 462 -7.82 24.90 -19.86
C THR A 462 -6.40 24.40 -20.12
N GLY A 463 -5.78 23.69 -19.15
CA GLY A 463 -4.33 23.41 -19.18
C GLY A 463 -3.86 22.11 -19.82
N GLY A 464 -4.76 21.28 -20.38
CA GLY A 464 -4.40 19.83 -20.42
C GLY A 464 -4.12 19.39 -18.99
N MET A 465 -3.62 18.17 -18.82
CA MET A 465 -3.71 17.57 -17.52
C MET A 465 -2.42 17.83 -16.66
N GLU A 466 -2.44 18.81 -15.70
CA GLU A 466 -1.16 19.45 -15.19
C GLU A 466 -0.94 19.40 -13.65
N LEU A 467 0.11 20.06 -13.00
CA LEU A 467 0.61 19.70 -11.59
C LEU A 467 0.10 20.60 -10.58
N TRP A 468 -0.36 19.91 -9.57
CA TRP A 468 -1.45 20.47 -8.89
C TRP A 468 -1.15 20.12 -7.43
N LYS A 469 -1.59 21.13 -6.72
CA LYS A 469 -1.14 21.62 -5.50
C LYS A 469 -2.51 22.22 -4.90
N SER A 470 -2.89 22.19 -3.65
CA SER A 470 -4.06 22.35 -2.75
C SER A 470 -3.66 22.71 -1.15
N ASP A 471 -4.23 23.09 0.02
CA ASP A 471 -3.49 22.90 1.40
C ASP A 471 -4.35 22.39 2.53
N GLY A 472 -5.51 22.95 2.64
CA GLY A 472 -6.67 22.26 3.18
C GLY A 472 -7.94 22.94 2.89
N THR A 473 -7.82 23.76 1.87
CA THR A 473 -8.57 24.95 1.73
C THR A 473 -8.57 25.14 0.23
N ALA A 474 -9.76 25.47 -0.27
CA ALA A 474 -9.95 25.74 -1.69
C ALA A 474 -8.92 26.77 -2.27
N ALA A 475 -8.39 27.65 -1.38
CA ALA A 475 -7.59 28.82 -1.76
C ALA A 475 -6.12 28.48 -2.00
N GLY A 476 -5.52 27.72 -1.07
CA GLY A 476 -4.19 27.22 -1.35
C GLY A 476 -4.42 26.10 -2.36
N THR A 477 -4.71 26.38 -3.64
CA THR A 477 -5.00 25.37 -4.67
C THR A 477 -5.10 25.97 -6.09
N VAL A 478 -3.96 26.17 -6.74
CA VAL A 478 -3.73 27.00 -7.96
C VAL A 478 -2.64 26.51 -9.00
N ARG A 479 -2.83 25.71 -10.11
CA ARG A 479 -1.70 24.96 -10.86
C ARG A 479 -0.18 25.31 -10.56
N VAL A 480 0.67 24.31 -10.22
CA VAL A 480 2.12 24.54 -9.87
C VAL A 480 2.86 25.05 -11.07
N LYS A 481 2.73 24.28 -12.16
CA LYS A 481 3.26 24.66 -13.44
C LYS A 481 2.40 24.02 -14.51
N ASP A 482 2.29 24.78 -15.60
CA ASP A 482 1.85 24.25 -16.90
C ASP A 482 3.11 23.70 -17.58
N VAL A 483 3.44 22.45 -17.23
CA VAL A 483 4.68 21.81 -17.71
C VAL A 483 4.64 21.63 -19.22
N ARG A 484 3.45 21.33 -19.77
CA ARG A 484 3.23 21.44 -21.22
C ARG A 484 2.30 22.61 -21.49
N PRO A 485 2.84 23.77 -21.90
CA PRO A 485 2.01 24.95 -22.14
C PRO A 485 0.86 24.69 -23.15
N GLY A 486 -0.38 25.01 -22.73
CA GLY A 486 -1.55 24.95 -23.63
C GLY A 486 -2.62 23.98 -23.10
N SER A 487 -3.44 23.42 -24.02
CA SER A 487 -4.51 22.47 -23.62
C SER A 487 -4.05 21.01 -23.65
N SER A 488 -2.79 20.79 -24.07
CA SER A 488 -2.22 19.44 -24.12
C SER A 488 -1.54 19.18 -22.80
N SER A 489 -1.70 17.93 -22.40
CA SER A 489 -1.03 17.48 -21.20
C SER A 489 0.45 17.08 -21.52
N SER A 490 1.40 17.10 -20.57
CA SER A 490 2.81 16.49 -20.70
C SER A 490 3.22 14.90 -20.47
N ASN A 491 2.44 13.80 -20.30
CA ASN A 491 2.34 12.42 -19.60
C ASN A 491 2.35 11.88 -18.06
N LEU A 492 2.08 12.50 -16.85
CA LEU A 492 2.73 12.25 -15.47
C LEU A 492 2.08 11.08 -14.83
N ASN A 493 2.86 10.26 -14.19
CA ASN A 493 2.65 8.85 -13.78
C ASN A 493 3.24 8.65 -12.43
N SER A 494 3.35 7.45 -11.90
CA SER A 494 4.39 7.04 -10.95
C SER A 494 4.74 8.07 -9.84
N LEU A 495 4.61 8.10 -8.53
CA LEU A 495 5.08 9.29 -7.69
C LEU A 495 6.08 9.07 -6.52
N THR A 496 7.23 9.83 -6.44
CA THR A 496 8.29 9.41 -5.49
C THR A 496 8.92 10.52 -4.75
N ASN A 497 9.09 10.15 -3.47
CA ASN A 497 9.58 10.92 -2.37
C ASN A 497 10.82 10.43 -1.62
N VAL A 498 11.88 11.22 -1.75
CA VAL A 498 13.14 11.53 -1.03
C VAL A 498 13.09 12.85 -0.30
N ASP A 499 12.43 12.77 0.85
CA ASP A 499 12.69 13.72 1.93
C ASP A 499 12.51 15.15 1.49
N GLY A 500 11.29 15.28 1.02
CA GLY A 500 10.57 16.55 0.95
C GLY A 500 10.27 16.97 -0.50
N THR A 501 11.06 16.48 -1.37
CA THR A 501 11.46 17.06 -2.64
C THR A 501 11.03 16.36 -3.99
N LEU A 502 10.27 16.86 -5.04
CA LEU A 502 9.31 16.08 -5.95
C LEU A 502 9.82 15.23 -7.22
N TYR A 503 9.73 13.82 -7.63
CA TYR A 503 10.22 12.96 -8.90
C TYR A 503 9.17 12.15 -9.69
N PHE A 504 9.12 12.15 -11.12
CA PHE A 504 8.06 12.25 -12.45
C PHE A 504 8.89 12.08 -13.57
N THR A 505 8.20 12.02 -14.65
CA THR A 505 8.53 11.91 -16.04
C THR A 505 8.37 13.17 -17.03
N ALA A 506 7.66 13.50 -18.10
CA ALA A 506 7.00 14.80 -18.62
C ALA A 506 7.14 15.11 -20.05
N ASP A 507 6.44 16.08 -20.58
CA ASP A 507 6.45 16.22 -22.03
C ASP A 507 6.08 17.65 -22.13
N ASP A 508 7.09 18.46 -21.84
CA ASP A 508 7.02 19.88 -22.14
C ASP A 508 6.73 20.18 -23.62
N GLY A 509 6.64 19.12 -24.46
CA GLY A 509 6.39 19.22 -25.90
C GLY A 509 7.69 19.39 -26.68
N VAL A 510 8.87 19.29 -26.02
CA VAL A 510 10.16 19.61 -26.68
C VAL A 510 11.12 18.41 -26.61
N SER A 511 11.41 17.89 -25.41
CA SER A 511 12.46 16.84 -25.24
C SER A 511 11.90 15.39 -25.15
N GLY A 512 10.65 15.18 -25.63
CA GLY A 512 9.98 13.88 -25.45
C GLY A 512 9.66 13.70 -23.96
N VAL A 513 10.33 12.76 -23.30
CA VAL A 513 10.16 12.53 -21.87
C VAL A 513 11.44 11.78 -21.27
N GLU A 514 12.28 12.47 -20.50
CA GLU A 514 13.61 12.43 -19.68
C GLU A 514 13.78 13.16 -18.28
N LEU A 515 14.44 12.65 -17.25
CA LEU A 515 14.47 13.32 -15.91
C LEU A 515 14.04 14.90 -15.58
N TRP A 516 12.95 15.45 -14.89
CA TRP A 516 12.73 16.97 -14.53
C TRP A 516 12.53 17.10 -13.04
N LYS A 517 12.71 18.35 -12.48
CA LYS A 517 12.61 19.21 -11.21
C LYS A 517 11.49 20.28 -10.71
N SER A 518 10.16 20.20 -10.07
CA SER A 518 9.12 20.91 -9.10
C SER A 518 8.97 20.72 -7.46
N ASP A 519 9.30 21.68 -6.44
CA ASP A 519 9.65 22.06 -4.92
C ASP A 519 8.65 23.07 -4.30
N GLY A 520 7.64 23.42 -5.07
CA GLY A 520 6.42 24.03 -4.52
C GLY A 520 6.07 25.18 -5.39
N THR A 521 6.93 25.53 -6.35
CA THR A 521 6.83 26.78 -7.05
C THR A 521 6.74 26.46 -8.53
N ALA A 522 6.48 27.47 -9.38
CA ALA A 522 6.65 27.21 -10.82
C ALA A 522 8.14 27.29 -11.22
N ALA A 523 8.95 27.93 -10.34
CA ALA A 523 10.25 28.50 -10.73
C ALA A 523 11.36 27.47 -10.63
N GLY A 524 11.39 26.68 -9.57
CA GLY A 524 12.41 25.63 -9.57
C GLY A 524 11.95 24.40 -10.39
N THR A 525 10.75 24.39 -11.06
CA THR A 525 10.08 23.30 -11.80
C THR A 525 10.74 23.16 -13.19
N VAL A 526 11.96 22.61 -13.25
CA VAL A 526 12.92 22.61 -14.39
C VAL A 526 13.38 21.20 -14.75
N GLN A 527 13.78 20.90 -16.00
CA GLN A 527 14.29 19.55 -16.34
C GLN A 527 15.58 19.28 -15.51
N VAL A 528 15.79 18.06 -14.99
CA VAL A 528 17.07 17.70 -14.35
C VAL A 528 18.06 17.34 -15.45
N LYS A 529 17.65 16.49 -16.43
CA LYS A 529 18.50 16.18 -17.58
C LYS A 529 17.69 15.65 -18.76
N ASP A 530 18.05 16.15 -19.96
CA ASP A 530 17.61 15.53 -21.23
C ASP A 530 18.54 14.35 -21.56
N LEU A 531 18.04 13.12 -21.35
CA LEU A 531 18.89 11.90 -21.46
C LEU A 531 18.97 11.42 -22.92
N ILE A 532 17.92 11.68 -23.74
CA ILE A 532 17.96 11.44 -25.19
C ILE A 532 17.55 12.74 -25.91
N ALA A 533 18.59 13.47 -26.35
CA ALA A 533 18.39 14.75 -27.03
C ALA A 533 17.36 14.65 -28.20
N GLY A 534 16.31 15.50 -28.09
CA GLY A 534 15.25 15.59 -29.12
C GLY A 534 13.91 15.08 -28.56
N SER A 535 12.89 14.99 -29.43
CA SER A 535 11.51 14.78 -28.94
C SER A 535 11.17 13.30 -28.63
N LEU A 536 12.19 12.42 -28.53
CA LEU A 536 11.93 10.97 -28.36
C LEU A 536 11.73 10.61 -26.89
N GLY A 537 12.50 11.19 -25.95
CA GLY A 537 12.43 10.82 -24.53
C GLY A 537 13.10 9.48 -24.20
N SER A 538 13.61 9.32 -22.97
CA SER A 538 14.25 8.05 -22.55
C SER A 538 13.30 6.97 -22.05
N SER A 539 12.01 7.22 -21.93
CA SER A 539 11.01 6.27 -21.31
C SER A 539 11.14 5.73 -19.89
N PRO A 540 11.84 6.41 -19.01
CA PRO A 540 11.76 6.28 -17.60
C PRO A 540 10.73 5.44 -16.78
N SER A 541 10.96 4.14 -16.51
CA SER A 541 10.06 3.47 -15.48
C SER A 541 10.56 3.13 -14.05
N SER A 542 9.65 3.48 -13.12
CA SER A 542 9.47 3.04 -11.74
C SER A 542 10.49 3.18 -10.64
N LEU A 543 9.93 3.56 -9.48
CA LEU A 543 10.48 4.52 -8.49
C LEU A 543 10.30 4.02 -7.12
N VAL A 544 11.02 4.52 -6.14
CA VAL A 544 11.49 3.77 -4.97
C VAL A 544 12.77 4.22 -4.30
N ASN A 545 12.72 4.57 -3.03
CA ASN A 545 14.07 4.96 -2.62
C ASN A 545 14.95 3.86 -2.53
N LEU A 546 16.25 4.19 -2.49
CA LEU A 546 16.96 3.51 -1.43
C LEU A 546 18.29 3.98 -0.70
N GLY A 547 18.57 5.21 -0.25
CA GLY A 547 19.89 5.42 0.42
C GLY A 547 20.38 6.78 0.13
N GLY A 548 20.36 7.19 -1.13
CA GLY A 548 20.59 8.60 -1.29
C GLY A 548 20.72 9.20 -2.61
N LYS A 549 21.22 8.44 -3.56
CA LYS A 549 21.01 8.62 -5.06
C LYS A 549 19.68 8.51 -5.48
N LEU A 550 19.10 8.99 -6.67
CA LEU A 550 17.66 8.80 -7.18
C LEU A 550 17.63 7.94 -8.37
N CYS A 551 16.57 7.12 -8.25
CA CYS A 551 16.43 6.04 -9.06
C CYS A 551 15.75 5.94 -10.37
N PHE A 552 16.40 6.08 -11.44
CA PHE A 552 16.06 5.58 -12.78
C PHE A 552 16.54 4.34 -13.90
N ILE A 553 15.74 3.33 -14.54
CA ILE A 553 15.58 2.90 -16.00
C ILE A 553 15.04 3.85 -17.04
N ALA A 554 16.00 4.54 -17.58
CA ALA A 554 15.84 5.14 -18.87
C ALA A 554 16.32 4.11 -19.89
N ASN A 555 15.60 4.04 -21.01
CA ASN A 555 16.10 3.40 -22.23
C ASN A 555 16.37 1.88 -22.05
N GLY A 556 15.51 1.22 -21.26
CA GLY A 556 15.61 -0.24 -21.01
C GLY A 556 16.87 -0.65 -20.24
N GLU A 557 17.57 0.34 -19.68
CA GLU A 557 18.92 0.19 -19.14
C GLU A 557 19.06 1.02 -17.92
N LEU A 558 20.26 0.90 -17.33
CA LEU A 558 20.30 1.07 -15.94
C LEU A 558 20.91 2.48 -15.45
N TRP A 559 20.28 3.57 -14.89
CA TRP A 559 20.87 4.93 -14.49
C TRP A 559 21.10 5.43 -13.02
N THR A 560 21.12 6.78 -12.76
CA THR A 560 20.91 7.58 -11.49
C THR A 560 20.64 9.03 -11.75
N SER A 561 19.98 9.78 -10.81
CA SER A 561 20.20 11.25 -10.73
C SER A 561 20.38 11.78 -9.34
N ASP A 562 21.13 12.91 -9.17
CA ASP A 562 21.26 13.84 -7.98
C ASP A 562 20.57 15.15 -8.11
N GLY A 563 19.69 15.16 -9.13
CA GLY A 563 18.73 16.25 -9.41
C GLY A 563 19.50 17.43 -9.92
N THR A 564 20.83 17.27 -10.04
CA THR A 564 21.61 17.99 -11.00
C THR A 564 21.80 17.07 -12.20
N GLU A 565 21.96 17.74 -13.35
CA GLU A 565 22.33 17.08 -14.60
C GLU A 565 23.63 16.25 -14.49
N ALA A 566 24.51 16.61 -13.53
CA ALA A 566 25.84 15.99 -13.38
C ALA A 566 25.80 14.68 -12.55
N GLY A 567 24.96 14.59 -11.52
CA GLY A 567 24.74 13.28 -10.84
C GLY A 567 23.98 12.32 -11.75
N THR A 568 23.23 12.88 -12.73
CA THR A 568 22.40 12.01 -13.59
C THR A 568 23.17 11.15 -14.61
N VAL A 569 23.39 9.85 -14.31
CA VAL A 569 24.26 8.98 -15.16
C VAL A 569 23.80 7.52 -15.26
N GLN A 570 24.07 6.89 -16.42
CA GLN A 570 23.93 5.42 -16.55
C GLN A 570 24.88 4.75 -15.53
N VAL A 571 24.53 3.54 -15.18
CA VAL A 571 25.16 2.75 -14.14
C VAL A 571 25.82 1.75 -14.99
N LYS A 572 25.07 0.82 -15.59
CA LYS A 572 25.51 -0.16 -16.58
C LYS A 572 24.65 0.03 -17.76
N ASP A 573 25.34 -0.40 -18.81
CA ASP A 573 24.81 -1.22 -19.88
C ASP A 573 24.94 -2.75 -19.60
N ILE A 574 23.91 -3.42 -19.02
CA ILE A 574 23.98 -4.92 -18.84
C ILE A 574 24.15 -5.60 -20.16
N LYS A 575 23.41 -5.06 -21.14
CA LYS A 575 23.23 -5.71 -22.43
C LYS A 575 23.89 -4.77 -23.43
N PRO A 576 25.24 -4.81 -23.52
CA PRO A 576 25.98 -3.94 -24.42
C PRO A 576 25.37 -3.94 -25.83
N GLY A 577 24.88 -2.76 -26.24
CA GLY A 577 24.28 -2.61 -27.58
C GLY A 577 23.02 -1.72 -27.55
N PRO A 578 22.31 -1.65 -28.70
CA PRO A 578 21.11 -0.81 -28.82
C PRO A 578 19.89 -1.43 -28.10
N ASP A 579 19.98 -2.69 -27.67
CA ASP A 579 18.87 -3.34 -26.96
C ASP A 579 19.17 -3.32 -25.45
N GLY A 580 18.30 -2.67 -24.68
CA GLY A 580 18.44 -2.68 -23.21
C GLY A 580 18.11 -4.05 -22.59
N SER A 581 18.51 -4.16 -21.33
CA SER A 581 18.36 -5.38 -20.52
C SER A 581 16.95 -5.63 -19.98
N ASN A 582 16.04 -4.66 -20.17
CA ASN A 582 14.58 -4.77 -19.86
C ASN A 582 14.26 -5.17 -18.42
N PRO A 583 14.47 -4.22 -17.52
CA PRO A 583 14.40 -4.52 -16.12
C PRO A 583 13.05 -4.33 -15.49
N THR A 584 12.35 -5.42 -15.20
CA THR A 584 11.00 -5.38 -14.59
C THR A 584 11.08 -5.78 -13.13
N ILE A 585 9.94 -5.94 -12.41
CA ILE A 585 9.76 -6.16 -10.95
C ILE A 585 10.80 -5.55 -10.13
N LEU A 586 10.33 -4.78 -9.16
CA LEU A 586 11.14 -4.72 -8.02
C LEU A 586 10.24 -4.58 -6.69
N THR A 587 10.78 -4.74 -5.49
CA THR A 587 10.25 -4.93 -4.09
C THR A 587 10.96 -4.26 -2.92
N ARG A 588 10.32 -3.63 -1.95
CA ARG A 588 11.19 -3.07 -0.92
C ARG A 588 12.11 -4.09 -0.07
N THR A 589 13.43 -4.51 -0.27
CA THR A 589 14.49 -4.63 0.86
C THR A 589 15.95 -4.08 0.96
N ASN A 590 16.25 -3.43 2.08
CA ASN A 590 17.38 -2.58 2.34
C ASN A 590 17.71 -1.33 1.32
N GLU A 591 18.71 -0.62 0.61
CA GLU A 591 20.22 -0.42 0.06
C GLU A 591 21.13 -1.39 -0.89
N LEU A 592 21.23 -2.62 -1.56
CA LEU A 592 20.67 -4.04 -1.96
C LEU A 592 19.22 -4.72 -2.25
N LEU A 593 18.65 -4.79 -3.47
CA LEU A 593 17.33 -4.83 -4.29
C LEU A 593 17.83 -5.89 -5.18
N TYR A 594 16.77 -6.36 -5.72
CA TYR A 594 16.63 -7.29 -6.76
C TYR A 594 15.67 -6.75 -7.71
N PHE A 595 15.37 -7.48 -8.73
CA PHE A 595 14.39 -6.97 -9.63
C PHE A 595 14.10 -8.10 -10.49
N SER A 596 13.80 -7.77 -11.73
CA SER A 596 13.92 -8.72 -12.79
C SER A 596 14.57 -8.25 -14.23
N ALA A 597 15.54 -8.87 -15.04
CA ALA A 597 16.03 -8.44 -16.43
C ALA A 597 16.81 -9.52 -17.30
N ASN A 598 17.44 -9.17 -18.46
CA ASN A 598 18.24 -10.07 -19.38
C ASN A 598 19.61 -9.48 -19.93
N ASP A 599 20.68 -10.29 -20.00
CA ASP A 599 22.04 -9.90 -20.58
C ASP A 599 22.22 -10.13 -22.06
N GLY A 600 21.30 -10.90 -22.66
CA GLY A 600 21.52 -11.46 -24.00
C GLY A 600 22.35 -12.76 -23.99
N THR A 601 22.72 -13.34 -22.84
CA THR A 601 23.46 -14.65 -22.83
C THR A 601 22.80 -15.74 -21.98
N SER A 602 22.11 -15.40 -20.87
CA SER A 602 21.36 -16.40 -20.09
C SER A 602 19.86 -16.10 -20.03
N GLY A 603 19.39 -15.14 -20.84
CA GLY A 603 17.95 -14.84 -20.83
C GLY A 603 17.55 -14.13 -19.52
N VAL A 604 16.27 -14.28 -19.19
CA VAL A 604 15.68 -13.53 -18.08
C VAL A 604 16.02 -14.21 -16.74
N GLU A 605 17.28 -14.06 -16.34
CA GLU A 605 17.71 -14.67 -15.10
C GLU A 605 17.45 -13.74 -13.97
N LEU A 606 17.09 -14.27 -12.81
CA LEU A 606 16.97 -13.40 -11.63
C LEU A 606 18.33 -12.56 -11.68
N TRP A 607 18.62 -11.17 -11.79
CA TRP A 607 19.62 -9.97 -11.26
C TRP A 607 19.66 -8.97 -9.83
N ARG A 608 20.63 -8.29 -9.11
CA ARG A 608 20.55 -7.58 -7.65
C ARG A 608 21.08 -6.04 -7.56
N SER A 609 21.37 -5.20 -6.47
CA SER A 609 22.24 -3.84 -6.41
C SER A 609 22.50 -2.75 -5.28
N ASP A 610 23.08 -1.53 -5.48
CA ASP A 610 23.30 -0.45 -4.46
C ASP A 610 23.61 0.97 -4.88
N GLY A 611 23.72 1.27 -6.14
CA GLY A 611 23.94 2.70 -6.50
C GLY A 611 25.25 2.96 -7.18
N THR A 612 26.21 2.05 -7.45
CA THR A 612 27.40 2.44 -8.30
C THR A 612 27.61 1.66 -9.62
N GLU A 613 28.81 1.82 -10.21
CA GLU A 613 29.30 0.80 -11.16
C GLU A 613 29.67 -0.52 -10.42
N VAL A 614 30.77 -0.60 -9.68
CA VAL A 614 31.31 -1.88 -9.10
C VAL A 614 30.30 -2.97 -8.72
N GLY A 615 29.30 -2.60 -7.96
CA GLY A 615 28.28 -3.45 -7.44
C GLY A 615 27.48 -4.34 -8.31
N THR A 616 27.27 -4.22 -9.58
CA THR A 616 26.23 -5.12 -10.18
C THR A 616 26.86 -6.42 -10.74
N PHE A 617 26.16 -7.57 -11.10
CA PHE A 617 26.54 -9.05 -11.29
C PHE A 617 25.43 -10.13 -11.89
N ARG A 618 25.64 -11.48 -12.05
CA ARG A 618 24.47 -12.51 -11.92
C ARG A 618 24.38 -13.23 -10.63
N VAL A 619 23.26 -13.77 -10.22
CA VAL A 619 23.18 -14.55 -9.00
C VAL A 619 23.31 -15.85 -9.73
N LYS A 620 22.38 -16.47 -10.49
CA LYS A 620 22.57 -17.74 -11.30
C LYS A 620 21.89 -17.46 -12.55
N ASP A 621 22.51 -18.14 -13.49
CA ASP A 621 21.70 -18.78 -14.45
C ASP A 621 20.91 -19.91 -13.77
N ILE A 622 19.70 -19.53 -13.44
CA ILE A 622 18.75 -20.44 -12.86
C ILE A 622 18.35 -21.50 -13.91
N ALA A 623 17.92 -21.10 -15.13
CA ALA A 623 17.99 -22.06 -16.23
C ALA A 623 19.28 -21.77 -16.95
N PRO A 624 20.34 -22.54 -16.64
CA PRO A 624 21.51 -22.62 -17.50
C PRO A 624 21.16 -22.50 -18.99
N GLY A 625 21.58 -21.37 -19.59
CA GLY A 625 21.38 -21.09 -21.03
C GLY A 625 20.32 -20.01 -21.29
N ALA A 626 20.06 -19.75 -22.58
CA ALA A 626 19.30 -18.53 -22.98
C ALA A 626 17.78 -18.58 -22.67
N ALA A 627 17.31 -19.59 -21.92
CA ALA A 627 15.86 -19.76 -21.67
C ALA A 627 15.33 -18.75 -20.65
N GLY A 628 16.15 -18.35 -19.65
CA GLY A 628 15.65 -17.39 -18.66
C GLY A 628 14.73 -18.07 -17.65
N SER A 629 14.69 -17.48 -16.45
CA SER A 629 14.13 -18.19 -15.30
C SER A 629 12.86 -17.74 -14.70
N SER A 630 12.21 -17.05 -15.59
CA SER A 630 11.22 -16.11 -15.29
C SER A 630 10.92 -15.72 -13.81
N PRO A 631 11.88 -15.18 -13.00
CA PRO A 631 11.69 -14.94 -11.59
C PRO A 631 10.73 -13.86 -11.00
N ALA A 632 9.49 -14.24 -10.71
CA ALA A 632 8.31 -13.54 -10.19
C ALA A 632 7.96 -13.68 -8.67
N ASN A 633 7.21 -12.72 -8.12
CA ASN A 633 6.55 -12.55 -6.79
C ASN A 633 7.32 -12.79 -5.57
N PHE A 634 7.14 -11.99 -4.54
CA PHE A 634 8.40 -11.51 -3.99
C PHE A 634 7.91 -11.13 -2.51
N ALA A 635 8.37 -11.51 -1.26
CA ALA A 635 8.14 -10.73 0.11
C ALA A 635 9.36 -10.44 1.14
N TRP A 636 9.30 -9.71 2.36
CA TRP A 636 10.27 -9.88 3.57
C TRP A 636 9.94 -10.90 4.80
N VAL A 637 10.15 -12.31 4.98
CA VAL A 637 10.55 -13.26 6.23
C VAL A 637 11.85 -13.49 6.98
N GLY A 638 11.95 -13.21 8.27
CA GLY A 638 13.22 -13.42 8.89
C GLY A 638 14.12 -12.53 8.08
N GLU A 639 15.08 -13.20 7.46
CA GLU A 639 16.28 -12.63 6.99
C GLU A 639 16.26 -12.68 5.51
N THR A 640 15.32 -13.35 4.80
CA THR A 640 15.59 -13.97 3.47
C THR A 640 14.76 -13.82 2.17
N LEU A 641 14.70 -14.58 1.08
CA LEU A 641 14.16 -14.06 -0.21
C LEU A 641 13.68 -15.09 -1.28
N TYR A 642 12.57 -15.68 -0.98
CA TYR A 642 11.37 -16.19 -1.65
C TYR A 642 10.44 -15.40 -2.65
N PHE A 643 9.91 -16.16 -3.59
CA PHE A 643 9.54 -15.88 -5.02
C PHE A 643 9.00 -17.04 -5.87
N SER A 644 8.74 -17.11 -7.16
CA SER A 644 8.26 -18.42 -7.80
C SER A 644 8.77 -19.27 -9.06
N ALA A 645 9.96 -19.83 -9.38
CA ALA A 645 10.48 -20.23 -10.71
C ALA A 645 10.45 -21.61 -11.38
N ASP A 646 10.77 -21.69 -12.72
CA ASP A 646 10.80 -22.92 -13.58
C ASP A 646 12.13 -23.42 -14.22
N ASP A 647 12.69 -24.56 -13.77
CA ASP A 647 13.96 -25.21 -14.28
C ASP A 647 14.05 -25.41 -15.74
N GLY A 648 12.90 -25.38 -16.38
CA GLY A 648 12.68 -26.27 -17.50
C GLY A 648 12.71 -27.75 -17.04
N SER A 649 12.53 -28.09 -15.75
CA SER A 649 12.61 -29.53 -15.32
C SER A 649 11.51 -29.93 -14.32
N THR A 650 11.07 -29.02 -13.44
CA THR A 650 10.04 -29.31 -12.42
C THR A 650 8.88 -28.34 -12.46
N GLY A 651 8.93 -27.44 -13.45
CA GLY A 651 7.91 -26.43 -13.64
C GLY A 651 8.28 -25.20 -12.81
N ARG A 652 7.56 -24.16 -13.21
CA ARG A 652 7.42 -22.87 -12.51
C ARG A 652 6.95 -23.20 -11.09
N GLU A 653 7.61 -22.68 -10.03
CA GLU A 653 7.58 -23.26 -8.67
C GLU A 653 7.81 -22.21 -7.48
N LEU A 654 8.30 -22.42 -6.24
CA LEU A 654 8.99 -21.35 -5.42
C LEU A 654 10.27 -22.00 -4.89
N TRP A 655 11.33 -21.42 -4.27
CA TRP A 655 12.86 -21.64 -3.96
C TRP A 655 13.02 -20.80 -2.70
N LYS A 656 14.17 -20.51 -2.12
CA LYS A 656 14.27 -19.58 -0.99
C LYS A 656 15.11 -18.33 -1.42
N THR A 657 15.46 -17.16 -0.82
CA THR A 657 16.82 -16.55 -1.15
C THR A 657 17.55 -15.67 -0.24
N ASP A 658 18.84 -15.54 -0.41
CA ASP A 658 19.86 -15.17 0.54
C ASP A 658 20.76 -13.95 -0.01
N GLY A 659 21.21 -13.58 -1.23
CA GLY A 659 21.49 -13.97 -2.64
C GLY A 659 22.87 -13.69 -3.32
N SER A 660 24.08 -14.19 -3.01
CA SER A 660 24.98 -15.11 -3.94
C SER A 660 25.14 -16.81 -3.92
N ASP A 661 26.12 -17.07 -5.05
CA ASP A 661 26.67 -18.52 -5.77
C ASP A 661 26.54 -20.28 -5.28
N ALA A 662 26.78 -20.97 -4.06
CA ALA A 662 26.28 -22.26 -3.31
C ALA A 662 25.50 -22.38 -1.81
N GLY A 663 24.26 -22.77 -1.25
CA GLY A 663 22.69 -22.74 -1.34
C GLY A 663 21.43 -21.64 -1.40
N THR A 664 21.23 -20.50 -2.17
CA THR A 664 20.13 -20.36 -3.15
C THR A 664 19.65 -21.73 -3.33
N VAL A 665 18.58 -22.27 -2.59
CA VAL A 665 17.69 -23.52 -2.72
C VAL A 665 16.17 -23.50 -2.98
N ARG A 666 15.65 -24.51 -3.73
CA ARG A 666 14.30 -25.12 -3.67
C ARG A 666 13.92 -25.40 -2.28
N VAL A 667 12.73 -25.86 -2.29
CA VAL A 667 11.81 -25.82 -1.20
C VAL A 667 10.99 -27.08 -1.39
N LYS A 668 9.66 -27.25 -1.35
CA LYS A 668 9.11 -28.63 -1.50
C LYS A 668 8.41 -28.71 -2.76
N ASN A 669 8.64 -29.81 -3.48
CA ASN A 669 7.83 -30.00 -4.65
C ASN A 669 6.52 -30.26 -3.87
N ILE A 670 5.37 -29.50 -3.87
CA ILE A 670 3.83 -29.66 -4.18
C ILE A 670 3.13 -30.20 -5.51
N ARG A 671 3.15 -29.68 -6.74
CA ARG A 671 3.05 -30.54 -7.97
C ARG A 671 4.21 -31.39 -8.66
N PRO A 672 4.51 -32.73 -8.44
CA PRO A 672 5.51 -33.46 -9.25
C PRO A 672 4.96 -33.91 -10.56
N GLY A 673 5.95 -34.33 -11.36
CA GLY A 673 5.72 -34.71 -12.76
C GLY A 673 6.06 -33.57 -13.71
N GLY A 674 6.84 -32.55 -13.25
CA GLY A 674 7.24 -31.43 -14.13
C GLY A 674 6.06 -30.50 -14.44
N VAL A 675 5.14 -30.29 -13.46
CA VAL A 675 3.98 -29.43 -13.71
C VAL A 675 3.97 -28.33 -12.63
N SER A 676 3.68 -27.11 -13.09
CA SER A 676 3.58 -25.94 -12.20
C SER A 676 2.38 -26.02 -11.27
N SER A 677 2.67 -25.72 -10.02
CA SER A 677 1.59 -25.59 -9.01
C SER A 677 1.12 -24.12 -8.88
N ASP A 678 1.95 -23.15 -9.14
CA ASP A 678 1.81 -21.70 -8.89
C ASP A 678 1.84 -21.33 -7.42
N PRO A 679 2.74 -20.71 -6.60
CA PRO A 679 3.19 -19.33 -6.20
C PRO A 679 2.53 -18.13 -5.50
N ARG A 680 1.28 -17.98 -5.04
CA ARG A 680 0.56 -16.68 -5.14
C ARG A 680 0.87 -15.62 -4.17
N TYR A 681 0.68 -14.40 -4.44
CA TYR A 681 0.21 -13.44 -3.56
C TYR A 681 0.73 -13.17 -2.10
N LEU A 682 1.78 -13.81 -1.64
CA LEU A 682 2.43 -13.99 -0.34
C LEU A 682 2.42 -12.69 0.60
N ALA A 683 2.51 -12.53 1.96
CA ALA A 683 2.82 -11.29 2.72
C ALA A 683 3.12 -11.42 4.26
N GLU A 684 3.39 -10.33 5.01
CA GLU A 684 4.49 -10.46 6.03
C GLU A 684 4.22 -11.42 7.22
N ALA A 685 4.92 -12.46 7.81
CA ALA A 685 4.51 -13.04 9.06
C ALA A 685 5.26 -13.72 10.20
N GLY A 686 5.43 -12.98 11.29
CA GLY A 686 5.39 -13.41 12.70
C GLY A 686 6.45 -14.39 13.08
N GLY A 687 6.56 -15.58 12.52
CA GLY A 687 7.83 -16.34 12.55
C GLY A 687 8.29 -16.75 11.13
N THR A 688 7.50 -16.57 10.05
CA THR A 688 6.48 -17.47 9.64
C THR A 688 6.22 -17.13 8.01
N LEU A 689 5.73 -17.91 6.94
CA LEU A 689 5.28 -17.58 5.50
C LEU A 689 4.06 -18.32 5.13
N TYR A 690 3.44 -17.92 4.03
CA TYR A 690 2.21 -18.42 3.54
C TYR A 690 1.56 -18.11 2.24
N PHE A 691 0.97 -19.14 1.67
CA PHE A 691 0.49 -18.85 0.38
C PHE A 691 -0.68 -19.73 -0.14
N SER A 692 -1.70 -19.42 -1.10
CA SER A 692 -2.39 -19.88 -2.45
C SER A 692 -1.83 -20.45 -3.73
N ALA A 693 -2.71 -21.39 -4.18
CA ALA A 693 -2.57 -22.37 -5.23
C ALA A 693 -2.79 -23.78 -4.86
N ASN A 694 -2.28 -24.64 -5.75
CA ASN A 694 -2.98 -25.67 -6.42
C ASN A 694 -2.27 -26.98 -6.45
N ASP A 695 -3.07 -27.88 -5.86
CA ASP A 695 -2.71 -29.22 -5.56
C ASP A 695 -3.14 -30.31 -6.43
N GLY A 696 -3.73 -29.91 -7.57
CA GLY A 696 -4.37 -30.81 -8.53
C GLY A 696 -5.43 -31.71 -7.89
N SER A 697 -5.83 -31.46 -6.65
CA SER A 697 -6.97 -32.09 -5.98
C SER A 697 -7.93 -31.06 -5.33
N SER A 698 -7.54 -29.87 -4.86
CA SER A 698 -8.42 -28.87 -4.20
C SER A 698 -8.62 -27.56 -5.00
N GLY A 699 -8.00 -27.29 -6.17
CA GLY A 699 -8.05 -25.91 -6.80
C GLY A 699 -6.97 -24.87 -6.33
N PHE A 700 -7.33 -23.75 -5.70
CA PHE A 700 -6.36 -22.93 -4.86
C PHE A 700 -6.71 -23.24 -3.32
N THR A 701 -6.10 -22.99 -2.15
CA THR A 701 -6.66 -23.28 -0.69
C THR A 701 -6.16 -22.45 0.50
N LEU A 702 -5.64 -22.89 1.69
CA LEU A 702 -4.47 -22.28 2.39
C LEU A 702 -3.05 -22.97 2.64
N TRP A 703 -1.75 -22.44 2.61
CA TRP A 703 -0.44 -23.04 3.16
C TRP A 703 0.66 -22.18 3.91
N LYS A 704 1.37 -22.58 5.05
CA LYS A 704 2.49 -21.95 6.00
C LYS A 704 3.96 -22.52 6.23
N SER A 705 4.94 -21.72 6.59
CA SER A 705 6.15 -22.07 5.88
C SER A 705 7.46 -21.80 6.44
N ASP A 706 8.03 -22.57 7.29
CA ASP A 706 9.20 -22.09 8.00
C ASP A 706 10.44 -21.31 7.40
N GLY A 707 10.91 -21.23 6.06
CA GLY A 707 11.98 -21.80 5.02
C GLY A 707 12.55 -23.24 4.35
N THR A 708 12.09 -24.54 4.37
CA THR A 708 12.74 -25.83 4.75
C THR A 708 11.90 -27.06 4.16
N GLU A 709 12.32 -28.41 3.78
CA GLU A 709 11.51 -29.84 3.62
C GLU A 709 10.71 -30.94 4.73
N ALA A 710 10.86 -31.09 6.12
CA ALA A 710 9.90 -30.90 7.40
C ALA A 710 9.09 -29.57 8.16
N GLY A 711 9.15 -28.20 7.88
CA GLY A 711 8.34 -26.88 7.72
C GLY A 711 7.55 -26.02 6.49
N THR A 712 6.31 -26.20 5.90
CA THR A 712 5.72 -26.15 4.59
C THR A 712 4.43 -27.02 4.57
N VAL A 713 3.18 -26.73 4.31
CA VAL A 713 1.98 -27.34 4.86
C VAL A 713 0.74 -26.49 4.60
N GLN A 714 -0.40 -27.12 4.63
CA GLN A 714 -1.68 -26.49 4.67
C GLN A 714 -2.22 -26.61 6.12
N MET A 715 -2.89 -25.56 6.63
CA MET A 715 -3.80 -25.38 7.86
C MET A 715 -5.46 -25.31 7.82
N LYS A 716 -6.33 -26.34 7.71
CA LYS A 716 -7.79 -26.25 7.27
C LYS A 716 -8.90 -25.61 8.16
N GLU A 717 -9.47 -24.47 7.94
CA GLU A 717 -10.98 -24.53 7.96
C GLU A 717 -11.91 -24.93 9.18
N THR A 718 -12.55 -23.98 9.92
CA THR A 718 -13.64 -24.15 10.91
C THR A 718 -14.56 -22.92 11.07
N GLY A 719 -15.83 -23.14 11.50
CA GLY A 719 -16.88 -22.12 11.82
C GLY A 719 -17.85 -21.85 10.65
N THR A 720 -18.98 -21.16 10.93
CA THR A 720 -20.21 -21.34 10.10
C THR A 720 -20.25 -20.39 8.89
N GLY A 721 -19.85 -20.93 7.70
CA GLY A 721 -19.97 -20.30 6.34
C GLY A 721 -19.62 -21.21 5.11
N ASN A 722 -19.69 -20.77 3.82
CA ASN A 722 -19.23 -21.45 2.55
C ASN A 722 -17.71 -21.42 2.30
N ASN A 723 -16.97 -22.53 2.12
CA ASN A 723 -15.45 -22.83 2.13
C ASN A 723 -14.35 -22.09 1.28
N ILE A 724 -13.10 -21.91 1.80
CA ILE A 724 -12.21 -20.69 1.54
C ILE A 724 -11.71 -20.45 0.09
N LEU A 725 -12.42 -20.77 -1.03
CA LEU A 725 -11.95 -20.78 -2.47
C LEU A 725 -10.86 -19.67 -2.92
N ALA A 726 -10.12 -19.72 -4.02
CA ALA A 726 -8.72 -19.15 -4.08
C ALA A 726 -8.25 -17.94 -3.21
N PRO A 727 -7.65 -18.11 -2.00
CA PRO A 727 -7.40 -16.98 -1.13
C PRO A 727 -6.46 -15.94 -1.71
N LYS A 728 -6.93 -14.72 -1.56
CA LYS A 728 -6.44 -13.49 -2.13
C LYS A 728 -6.13 -12.46 -0.97
N TYR A 729 -5.35 -11.40 -1.31
CA TYR A 729 -4.49 -10.24 -0.82
C TYR A 729 -3.65 -9.94 0.38
N LEU A 730 -2.51 -10.59 0.62
CA LEU A 730 -2.20 -10.75 2.02
C LEU A 730 -1.36 -9.65 2.68
N THR A 731 -1.37 -9.42 4.01
CA THR A 731 -0.72 -8.29 4.71
C THR A 731 -0.99 -8.32 6.23
N ASN A 732 -0.11 -7.60 6.96
CA ASN A 732 0.38 -7.83 8.32
C ASN A 732 0.63 -6.62 9.26
N VAL A 733 0.42 -6.80 10.60
CA VAL A 733 0.36 -6.05 11.91
C VAL A 733 0.58 -6.92 13.16
N ASN A 734 1.74 -6.71 13.79
CA ASN A 734 2.03 -7.18 15.17
C ASN A 734 2.07 -8.70 15.37
N GLY A 735 1.40 -9.46 14.55
CA GLY A 735 0.21 -9.92 15.33
C GLY A 735 -0.61 -11.00 14.72
N THR A 736 -1.33 -10.83 13.58
CA THR A 736 -2.19 -11.93 13.06
C THR A 736 -2.21 -11.93 11.44
N LEU A 737 -2.52 -12.95 10.60
CA LEU A 737 -3.18 -12.90 9.18
C LEU A 737 -4.76 -12.97 8.89
N TYR A 738 -5.34 -11.83 8.56
CA TYR A 738 -6.55 -11.36 7.78
C TYR A 738 -6.97 -11.40 6.27
N PHE A 739 -7.45 -12.37 5.46
CA PHE A 739 -7.49 -12.36 3.95
C PHE A 739 -8.71 -12.53 3.04
N GLY A 740 -9.11 -11.73 2.03
CA GLY A 740 -10.56 -11.54 1.57
C GLY A 740 -11.10 -12.28 0.39
N PRO A 741 -11.92 -12.09 -0.74
CA PRO A 741 -12.85 -11.03 -1.26
C PRO A 741 -14.26 -11.18 -0.75
N ASN A 742 -14.40 -12.15 0.11
CA ASN A 742 -15.53 -12.79 0.67
C ASN A 742 -16.34 -12.42 2.05
N ASP A 743 -16.31 -12.87 3.29
CA ASP A 743 -16.02 -12.35 4.59
C ASP A 743 -14.54 -12.47 5.30
N LEU A 744 -13.99 -11.64 6.17
CA LEU A 744 -12.96 -11.62 7.26
C LEU A 744 -12.46 -12.80 8.14
N TRP A 745 -11.21 -13.10 8.37
CA TRP A 745 -10.73 -14.42 8.89
C TRP A 745 -9.34 -14.14 9.34
N LYS A 746 -8.87 -15.00 10.21
CA LYS A 746 -7.65 -14.94 10.99
C LYS A 746 -7.15 -16.26 11.14
N THR A 747 -5.92 -16.34 11.62
CA THR A 747 -5.60 -17.45 12.43
C THR A 747 -4.73 -17.03 13.62
N ASP A 748 -4.05 -17.72 14.54
CA ASP A 748 -2.93 -17.07 15.36
C ASP A 748 -1.58 -17.77 15.17
N GLY A 749 -1.59 -19.04 14.75
CA GLY A 749 -0.40 -19.73 14.19
C GLY A 749 -0.37 -21.16 14.70
N THR A 750 -0.90 -21.23 15.92
CA THR A 750 -1.10 -22.38 16.81
C THR A 750 -1.93 -23.53 16.18
N ALA A 751 -2.53 -24.42 17.01
CA ALA A 751 -3.12 -25.68 16.50
C ALA A 751 -4.64 -25.62 16.17
N THR A 752 -5.25 -24.45 16.33
CA THR A 752 -6.67 -24.31 15.98
C THR A 752 -6.88 -23.97 14.49
N GLY A 753 -5.92 -23.42 13.74
CA GLY A 753 -5.95 -23.34 12.24
C GLY A 753 -6.40 -22.30 11.10
N ALA A 754 -6.91 -21.05 11.02
CA ALA A 754 -8.00 -20.42 10.20
C ALA A 754 -9.35 -19.62 10.59
N VAL A 755 -9.71 -19.01 11.72
CA VAL A 755 -11.05 -18.54 11.99
C VAL A 755 -11.64 -17.44 11.14
N LEU A 756 -12.93 -17.13 11.11
CA LEU A 756 -13.75 -15.93 10.75
C LEU A 756 -14.06 -15.02 11.99
N VAL A 757 -14.57 -13.81 11.98
CA VAL A 757 -14.60 -12.88 13.16
C VAL A 757 -15.73 -11.95 13.13
N LYS A 758 -16.26 -11.50 11.98
CA LYS A 758 -17.66 -11.15 11.87
C LYS A 758 -18.07 -11.15 10.27
N ASP A 759 -19.02 -11.70 9.45
CA ASP A 759 -20.44 -11.47 8.93
C ASP A 759 -20.87 -10.18 8.38
N LEU A 760 -20.08 -9.45 7.74
CA LEU A 760 -20.42 -8.27 7.00
C LEU A 760 -21.29 -8.64 5.84
N ASN A 761 -22.13 -9.68 5.87
CA ASN A 761 -23.58 -9.67 5.57
C ASN A 761 -24.27 -10.96 5.71
N PRO A 762 -25.15 -11.14 6.69
CA PRO A 762 -26.12 -12.20 6.51
C PRO A 762 -26.99 -12.11 5.20
N GLY A 763 -26.72 -12.98 4.25
CA GLY A 763 -27.27 -13.02 2.90
C GLY A 763 -26.73 -14.01 1.85
N ALA A 764 -25.48 -13.97 1.40
CA ALA A 764 -25.05 -13.28 0.15
C ALA A 764 -23.91 -13.83 -0.84
N PHE A 765 -23.29 -15.02 -0.90
CA PHE A 765 -21.88 -15.26 -1.45
C PHE A 765 -20.45 -14.69 -0.96
N SER A 766 -19.76 -13.55 -1.29
CA SER A 766 -18.52 -12.73 -0.61
C SER A 766 -18.09 -10.96 -0.44
N ALA A 767 -17.39 -10.13 0.44
CA ALA A 767 -17.59 -8.56 0.61
C ALA A 767 -16.94 -7.68 -0.46
N ASN A 768 -16.66 -8.20 -1.66
CA ASN A 768 -15.93 -7.40 -2.69
C ASN A 768 -14.74 -6.90 -2.06
N LEU A 769 -14.17 -7.87 -1.40
CA LEU A 769 -13.08 -7.50 -0.61
C LEU A 769 -11.81 -7.50 -1.49
N SER A 770 -10.75 -6.80 -1.03
CA SER A 770 -10.04 -5.72 -1.70
C SER A 770 -9.28 -4.83 -0.69
N TYR A 771 -8.03 -5.06 -0.26
CA TYR A 771 -6.83 -4.18 -0.41
C TYR A 771 -5.84 -4.04 0.70
N LEU A 772 -6.24 -4.40 1.88
CA LEU A 772 -5.54 -4.41 3.12
C LEU A 772 -4.15 -3.90 3.07
N ARG A 773 -3.90 -2.88 3.90
CA ARG A 773 -2.50 -2.63 4.35
C ARG A 773 -2.38 -2.45 5.83
N ASN A 774 -1.38 -3.03 6.46
CA ASN A 774 -1.05 -2.56 7.80
C ASN A 774 -0.47 -1.14 7.70
N VAL A 775 -0.68 -0.42 8.78
CA VAL A 775 -0.28 0.92 9.14
C VAL A 775 -0.41 1.07 10.69
N GLU A 776 0.72 0.83 11.35
CA GLU A 776 0.83 1.02 12.82
C GLU A 776 -0.10 0.11 13.64
N GLY A 777 -0.07 -1.17 13.30
CA GLY A 777 -0.47 -2.15 14.33
C GLY A 777 -1.99 -2.25 14.51
N THR A 778 -2.78 -1.72 13.58
CA THR A 778 -4.21 -2.02 13.50
C THR A 778 -4.61 -2.52 12.11
N LEU A 779 -5.79 -2.83 11.64
CA LEU A 779 -6.04 -2.80 10.20
C LEU A 779 -7.12 -1.96 9.91
N TYR A 780 -7.26 -1.66 8.63
CA TYR A 780 -8.09 -0.75 7.99
C TYR A 780 -8.55 -1.51 6.67
N PHE A 781 -9.84 -1.43 6.25
CA PHE A 781 -10.22 -2.06 5.04
C PHE A 781 -11.50 -1.86 4.32
N LYS A 782 -11.52 -2.24 2.97
CA LYS A 782 -12.52 -2.62 1.89
C LYS A 782 -13.37 -3.76 2.27
N ALA A 783 -14.67 -3.70 1.93
CA ALA A 783 -15.78 -4.64 2.08
C ALA A 783 -17.05 -3.93 2.16
N ASN A 784 -18.17 -4.60 2.47
CA ASN A 784 -19.55 -4.51 1.98
C ASN A 784 -20.53 -4.54 3.13
N ASP A 785 -21.58 -3.60 3.22
CA ASP A 785 -22.77 -3.42 4.22
C ASP A 785 -24.24 -3.56 3.75
N GLY A 786 -24.66 -3.71 2.49
CA GLY A 786 -26.16 -3.83 2.25
C GLY A 786 -27.24 -2.98 2.88
N VAL A 787 -26.87 -1.96 3.64
CA VAL A 787 -27.68 -0.87 4.10
C VAL A 787 -27.10 0.50 3.72
N ASN A 788 -25.77 0.68 3.46
CA ASN A 788 -25.31 1.96 2.90
C ASN A 788 -23.96 2.14 2.12
N GLY A 789 -23.56 1.29 1.17
CA GLY A 789 -22.54 1.48 0.14
C GLY A 789 -21.09 1.09 0.22
N PHE A 790 -19.95 1.53 -0.36
CA PHE A 790 -18.63 0.92 -0.40
C PHE A 790 -17.54 1.59 0.46
N GLN A 791 -17.42 1.25 1.74
CA GLN A 791 -17.26 2.25 2.71
C GLN A 791 -15.97 2.17 3.73
N LEU A 792 -15.19 3.17 4.14
CA LEU A 792 -14.03 3.04 5.07
C LEU A 792 -14.14 2.03 6.33
N TRP A 793 -14.00 0.68 6.54
CA TRP A 793 -13.98 0.08 7.97
C TRP A 793 -12.87 -0.30 8.89
N THR A 794 -12.93 -0.10 10.33
CA THR A 794 -12.18 -0.60 11.73
C THR A 794 -12.00 -2.07 12.11
N SER A 795 -10.78 -2.54 12.56
CA SER A 795 -10.68 -3.59 13.50
C SER A 795 -9.57 -4.02 14.43
N ASP A 796 -9.58 -3.53 15.68
CA ASP A 796 -8.88 -4.15 16.84
C ASP A 796 -8.74 -5.68 16.85
N GLY A 797 -9.85 -6.36 16.60
CA GLY A 797 -9.79 -7.79 16.71
C GLY A 797 -10.94 -8.61 17.23
N THR A 798 -11.97 -7.92 17.63
CA THR A 798 -12.98 -8.55 18.48
C THR A 798 -14.30 -8.33 17.79
N ALA A 799 -15.33 -9.14 18.09
CA ALA A 799 -16.59 -8.94 17.34
C ALA A 799 -17.25 -7.70 17.91
N ALA A 800 -16.45 -6.73 18.44
CA ALA A 800 -16.79 -5.84 19.56
C ALA A 800 -16.15 -4.45 19.42
N GLY A 801 -14.83 -4.28 19.27
CA GLY A 801 -14.48 -3.26 18.26
C GLY A 801 -14.93 -3.86 16.89
N THR A 802 -15.74 -3.30 15.87
CA THR A 802 -16.20 -3.34 14.30
C THR A 802 -17.05 -2.12 14.10
N GLN A 803 -16.72 -1.06 14.84
CA GLN A 803 -16.99 0.40 14.86
C GLN A 803 -16.38 1.29 13.88
N PHE A 804 -17.20 1.48 12.94
CA PHE A 804 -17.04 2.50 12.04
C PHE A 804 -16.27 3.82 12.43
N ILE A 805 -15.20 4.16 11.67
CA ILE A 805 -14.58 5.38 10.91
C ILE A 805 -14.79 6.24 9.49
N ASP A 806 -15.13 6.04 8.13
CA ASP A 806 -15.89 7.12 7.29
C ASP A 806 -16.62 6.81 5.89
N SER A 807 -17.62 7.60 5.25
CA SER A 807 -18.47 7.79 3.95
C SER A 807 -17.89 8.61 2.77
N PHE A 808 -18.11 8.18 1.49
CA PHE A 808 -17.16 8.41 0.33
C PHE A 808 -18.02 8.75 -0.89
N GLY A 809 -19.30 9.00 -0.65
CA GLY A 809 -20.30 8.88 -1.74
C GLY A 809 -21.29 7.86 -1.27
N ALA A 810 -22.51 7.91 -1.83
CA ALA A 810 -23.01 7.32 -3.08
C ALA A 810 -22.73 5.85 -3.38
N PRO A 811 -23.48 5.18 -4.24
CA PRO A 811 -23.21 3.77 -4.67
C PRO A 811 -22.36 3.07 -5.79
N ASN A 812 -21.57 3.75 -6.67
CA ASN A 812 -20.53 3.48 -7.72
C ASN A 812 -19.72 4.81 -8.38
N ALA A 813 -19.46 6.14 -7.95
CA ALA A 813 -18.26 7.04 -7.26
C ALA A 813 -17.40 6.95 -5.73
N ALA A 814 -17.06 5.93 -4.66
CA ALA A 814 -16.47 4.35 -4.41
C ALA A 814 -15.83 3.18 -5.44
N ARG A 815 -14.57 3.09 -5.96
CA ARG A 815 -14.10 2.09 -7.03
C ARG A 815 -12.85 1.33 -6.64
N SER A 816 -12.15 1.62 -5.53
CA SER A 816 -10.93 1.01 -4.84
C SER A 816 -9.92 2.00 -4.13
N PRO A 817 -9.63 2.30 -2.83
CA PRO A 817 -8.32 2.92 -2.30
C PRO A 817 -6.76 2.63 -2.02
N PHE A 818 -5.81 2.95 -2.96
CA PHE A 818 -4.34 2.80 -3.09
C PHE A 818 -3.53 3.53 -1.94
N VAL A 819 -3.01 2.78 -0.96
CA VAL A 819 -1.79 3.14 -0.13
C VAL A 819 -1.88 3.98 1.17
N MET A 820 -2.49 3.58 2.26
CA MET A 820 -2.57 4.52 3.42
C MET A 820 -1.40 4.42 4.38
N ARG A 821 -1.29 5.43 5.27
CA ARG A 821 -0.31 5.39 6.41
C ARG A 821 -0.99 5.85 7.70
N LYS A 822 -0.30 6.02 8.85
CA LYS A 822 -0.86 6.66 10.09
C LYS A 822 0.18 7.70 10.52
N MET A 823 -0.30 8.84 11.03
CA MET A 823 0.58 9.88 11.53
C MET A 823 -0.19 10.79 12.50
N ASN A 824 0.44 10.95 13.67
CA ASN A 824 0.04 11.93 14.71
C ASN A 824 -1.37 11.71 15.27
N GLY A 825 -1.74 10.44 15.54
CA GLY A 825 -3.09 10.12 16.09
C GLY A 825 -4.18 10.29 15.02
N ARG A 826 -3.73 10.28 13.77
CA ARG A 826 -4.62 10.54 12.69
C ARG A 826 -4.11 9.80 11.46
N LEU A 827 -4.88 9.90 10.40
CA LEU A 827 -4.84 9.02 9.29
C LEU A 827 -5.13 9.71 7.98
N PHE A 828 -4.63 9.08 6.94
CA PHE A 828 -4.80 9.38 5.54
C PHE A 828 -5.00 8.37 4.33
N VAL A 829 -5.81 8.80 3.30
CA VAL A 829 -6.64 8.12 2.26
C VAL A 829 -6.50 8.74 0.79
N THR A 830 -5.54 8.59 -0.11
CA THR A 830 -5.78 8.55 -1.61
C THR A 830 -7.22 8.03 -2.06
N VAL A 831 -7.88 8.49 -3.12
CA VAL A 831 -9.24 8.03 -3.45
C VAL A 831 -9.70 8.45 -4.84
N THR A 832 -9.98 7.64 -5.93
CA THR A 832 -10.59 8.03 -7.27
C THR A 832 -12.07 8.04 -7.22
N THR A 833 -12.84 8.79 -8.05
CA THR A 833 -14.33 8.89 -7.99
C THR A 833 -15.08 9.36 -9.18
N GLU A 834 -16.25 10.01 -9.02
CA GLU A 834 -16.97 10.75 -10.06
C GLU A 834 -17.20 12.28 -9.69
N ALA A 835 -16.34 13.05 -8.97
CA ALA A 835 -16.07 14.56 -9.24
C ALA A 835 -14.64 15.34 -9.96
N TYR A 836 -13.26 15.80 -9.71
CA TYR A 836 -11.95 15.93 -8.81
C TYR A 836 -10.90 14.67 -8.62
N GLY A 837 -10.71 13.50 -9.30
CA GLY A 837 -9.64 12.51 -9.08
C GLY A 837 -9.75 11.17 -8.60
N GLN A 838 -8.52 10.70 -8.33
CA GLN A 838 -7.97 10.19 -7.08
C GLN A 838 -7.54 11.23 -5.98
N GLU A 839 -7.63 10.86 -4.71
CA GLU A 839 -7.43 11.88 -3.67
C GLU A 839 -7.07 11.50 -2.27
N LEU A 840 -6.40 12.21 -1.40
CA LEU A 840 -5.84 11.75 -0.08
C LEU A 840 -6.36 11.38 1.46
N TRP A 841 -7.57 11.11 2.22
CA TRP A 841 -8.75 11.83 3.16
C TRP A 841 -8.85 12.93 4.48
N VAL A 842 -8.80 13.26 5.89
CA VAL A 842 -8.28 12.83 7.36
C VAL A 842 -8.90 11.73 8.07
N ALA A 843 -8.31 10.83 8.87
CA ALA A 843 -9.08 10.58 10.09
C ALA A 843 -8.38 10.94 11.32
N ASP A 844 -9.08 11.77 12.12
CA ASP A 844 -8.65 12.10 13.45
C ASP A 844 -9.06 10.85 14.21
N LEU A 845 -8.05 10.09 14.65
CA LEU A 845 -8.28 8.81 15.34
C LEU A 845 -8.28 9.01 16.86
N THR A 846 -8.27 10.27 17.32
CA THR A 846 -8.38 10.59 18.76
C THR A 846 -9.81 10.28 19.21
N SER A 847 -9.92 9.42 20.24
CA SER A 847 -11.23 9.09 20.84
C SER A 847 -11.94 10.38 21.31
N PRO A 848 -13.26 10.49 21.08
CA PRO A 848 -14.00 11.65 21.57
C PRO A 848 -13.97 11.71 23.10
N LEU A 849 -14.03 12.95 23.62
CA LEU A 849 -14.09 13.17 25.07
C LEU A 849 -15.40 12.56 25.59
N ALA A 850 -15.33 11.87 26.74
CA ALA A 850 -16.56 11.40 27.38
C ALA A 850 -17.45 12.62 27.70
N GLY A 851 -18.74 12.54 27.31
CA GLY A 851 -19.68 13.68 27.46
C GLY A 851 -19.68 14.68 26.28
N ASP A 852 -18.72 14.58 25.31
CA ASP A 852 -18.72 15.43 24.09
C ASP A 852 -19.61 14.75 23.03
N TYR A 853 -20.93 14.91 23.22
CA TYR A 853 -21.93 14.25 22.35
C TYR A 853 -22.08 14.89 20.97
N ASP A 854 -21.66 16.14 20.81
CA ASP A 854 -21.65 16.78 19.47
C ASP A 854 -20.27 16.71 18.77
N LEU A 855 -19.27 16.14 19.47
CA LEU A 855 -17.91 15.82 18.99
C LEU A 855 -17.13 17.08 18.56
N ASN A 856 -17.37 18.20 19.25
CA ASN A 856 -16.68 19.48 18.92
C ASN A 856 -15.35 19.65 19.66
N GLY A 857 -14.96 18.68 20.52
CA GLY A 857 -13.70 18.70 21.28
C GLY A 857 -13.77 19.47 22.63
N VAL A 858 -14.97 19.91 23.05
CA VAL A 858 -15.22 20.58 24.34
C VAL A 858 -16.57 20.12 24.88
N VAL A 859 -16.57 19.64 26.14
CA VAL A 859 -17.84 19.19 26.78
C VAL A 859 -18.53 20.43 27.38
N ASP A 860 -19.58 20.91 26.69
CA ASP A 860 -20.25 22.15 27.10
C ASP A 860 -21.79 22.07 27.01
N GLY A 861 -22.46 23.24 27.03
CA GLY A 861 -23.95 23.28 27.03
C GLY A 861 -24.58 22.77 25.71
N ALA A 862 -23.80 22.73 24.62
CA ALA A 862 -24.27 22.18 23.33
C ALA A 862 -24.43 20.65 23.39
N ASP A 863 -23.54 19.95 24.12
CA ASP A 863 -23.66 18.50 24.32
C ASP A 863 -24.87 18.14 25.20
N PHE A 864 -25.14 18.95 26.24
CA PHE A 864 -26.38 18.75 27.03
C PHE A 864 -27.64 18.93 26.17
N LEU A 865 -27.63 19.94 25.27
CA LEU A 865 -28.75 20.14 24.33
C LEU A 865 -28.83 18.98 23.31
N PHE A 866 -27.69 18.36 22.97
CA PHE A 866 -27.67 17.20 22.06
C PHE A 866 -28.24 15.95 22.77
N TRP A 867 -27.81 15.67 24.00
CA TRP A 867 -28.40 14.62 24.84
C TRP A 867 -29.90 14.81 25.09
N GLN A 868 -30.31 16.04 25.47
CA GLN A 868 -31.73 16.32 25.76
C GLN A 868 -32.63 16.06 24.53
N ARG A 869 -32.09 16.23 23.31
CA ARG A 869 -32.86 15.97 22.06
C ARG A 869 -32.93 14.48 21.70
N GLN A 870 -32.03 13.67 22.28
CA GLN A 870 -32.01 12.21 22.04
C GLN A 870 -32.54 11.40 23.24
N LEU A 871 -32.91 12.07 24.33
CA LEU A 871 -33.44 11.41 25.54
C LEU A 871 -34.65 10.50 25.21
N GLY A 872 -34.52 9.21 25.60
CA GLY A 872 -35.53 8.16 25.36
C GLY A 872 -35.39 7.45 24.01
N THR A 873 -34.34 7.76 23.22
CA THR A 873 -34.04 7.00 21.98
C THR A 873 -33.06 5.85 22.25
N SER A 874 -33.16 4.80 21.42
CA SER A 874 -32.16 3.70 21.45
C SER A 874 -30.97 4.08 20.56
N ALA A 875 -29.75 3.89 21.08
CA ALA A 875 -28.53 4.15 20.31
C ALA A 875 -28.02 2.82 19.72
N THR A 876 -27.76 2.85 18.40
CA THR A 876 -27.24 1.66 17.69
C THR A 876 -26.15 2.13 16.71
N PRO A 877 -24.86 1.84 16.99
CA PRO A 877 -24.36 1.05 18.13
C PRO A 877 -24.63 1.66 19.51
N ALA A 878 -24.65 0.79 20.54
CA ALA A 878 -24.53 1.29 21.92
C ALA A 878 -23.19 2.06 22.05
N GLY A 879 -23.27 3.25 22.66
CA GLY A 879 -22.11 4.20 22.72
C GLY A 879 -22.17 5.27 21.62
N SER A 880 -23.27 5.34 20.82
CA SER A 880 -23.37 6.35 19.74
C SER A 880 -24.35 7.48 20.09
N GLY A 881 -24.11 8.66 19.47
CA GLY A 881 -24.95 9.84 19.76
C GLY A 881 -24.74 10.29 21.21
N ALA A 882 -25.85 10.42 21.95
CA ALA A 882 -25.77 10.84 23.36
C ALA A 882 -25.80 9.67 24.36
N ASP A 883 -25.64 8.42 23.88
CA ASP A 883 -25.46 7.24 24.77
C ASP A 883 -23.98 7.20 25.22
N GLY A 884 -23.69 8.00 26.26
CA GLY A 884 -22.32 8.17 26.79
C GLY A 884 -21.87 7.03 27.69
N ASP A 885 -22.80 6.22 28.25
CA ASP A 885 -22.41 5.05 29.07
C ASP A 885 -22.36 3.74 28.26
N ALA A 886 -22.74 3.83 26.97
CA ALA A 886 -22.75 2.73 25.99
C ALA A 886 -23.67 1.56 26.38
N ASN A 887 -24.79 1.86 27.06
CA ASN A 887 -25.77 0.82 27.43
C ASN A 887 -26.83 0.56 26.33
N GLY A 888 -26.82 1.37 25.25
CA GLY A 888 -27.75 1.22 24.09
C GLY A 888 -29.02 2.09 24.23
N SER A 889 -29.14 2.88 25.30
CA SER A 889 -30.31 3.75 25.54
C SER A 889 -29.83 5.14 25.96
N VAL A 890 -30.37 6.18 25.30
CA VAL A 890 -30.05 7.56 25.73
C VAL A 890 -30.99 7.92 26.91
N ASP A 891 -30.45 7.87 28.13
CA ASP A 891 -31.22 8.11 29.36
C ASP A 891 -30.45 8.96 30.40
N ALA A 892 -30.84 8.82 31.69
CA ALA A 892 -30.27 9.68 32.74
C ALA A 892 -28.83 9.28 33.12
N ASP A 893 -28.42 8.04 32.80
CA ASP A 893 -27.04 7.60 33.09
C ASP A 893 -26.05 8.29 32.13
N ASP A 894 -26.47 8.60 30.89
CA ASP A 894 -25.64 9.44 29.99
C ASP A 894 -25.55 10.89 30.44
N LEU A 895 -26.66 11.47 30.97
CA LEU A 895 -26.54 12.83 31.54
C LEU A 895 -25.47 12.88 32.64
N THR A 896 -25.30 11.78 33.39
CA THR A 896 -24.23 11.70 34.41
C THR A 896 -22.85 11.71 33.76
N VAL A 897 -22.66 11.01 32.63
CA VAL A 897 -21.38 11.09 31.85
C VAL A 897 -21.11 12.52 31.37
N TRP A 898 -22.11 13.24 30.83
CA TRP A 898 -21.88 14.66 30.47
C TRP A 898 -21.59 15.55 31.69
N GLN A 899 -22.30 15.35 32.81
CA GLN A 899 -22.08 16.18 34.03
C GLN A 899 -20.68 15.96 34.61
N ASP A 900 -20.19 14.71 34.59
CA ASP A 900 -18.86 14.37 35.14
C ASP A 900 -17.72 14.98 34.30
N HIS A 901 -18.00 15.29 33.02
CA HIS A 901 -16.99 15.82 32.09
C HIS A 901 -17.25 17.27 31.65
N PHE A 902 -18.29 17.94 32.18
CA PHE A 902 -18.63 19.32 31.76
C PHE A 902 -17.47 20.31 32.06
N GLY A 903 -16.98 20.94 30.97
CA GLY A 903 -15.80 21.85 31.02
C GLY A 903 -14.49 21.18 30.56
N ASP A 904 -14.49 19.86 30.26
CA ASP A 904 -13.32 19.20 29.66
C ASP A 904 -13.08 19.71 28.22
N SER A 905 -11.80 19.73 27.83
CA SER A 905 -11.40 20.15 26.48
C SER A 905 -10.18 19.35 26.04
N ALA A 906 -10.11 19.02 24.74
CA ALA A 906 -8.99 18.20 24.25
C ALA A 906 -7.69 19.03 24.32
N ALA A 907 -6.63 18.41 24.90
CA ALA A 907 -5.34 19.13 25.06
C ALA A 907 -4.73 19.44 23.67
N THR A 908 -4.40 20.73 23.47
CA THR A 908 -3.64 21.14 22.27
C THR A 908 -2.18 20.67 22.37
N ALA A 909 -1.73 19.95 21.34
CA ALA A 909 -0.30 19.61 21.22
C ALA A 909 0.51 20.91 21.08
N THR A 910 1.21 21.30 22.16
CA THR A 910 2.15 22.44 22.10
C THR A 910 3.36 22.04 21.26
N ALA A 911 3.44 22.62 20.04
CA ALA A 911 4.70 22.65 19.29
C ALA A 911 5.77 23.37 20.15
N THR A 912 6.81 22.62 20.54
CA THR A 912 8.02 23.26 21.12
C THR A 912 8.80 23.87 19.95
N ALA A 913 8.53 25.17 19.71
CA ALA A 913 9.35 25.94 18.77
C ALA A 913 10.77 26.09 19.35
N ALA A 914 11.73 25.35 18.75
CA ALA A 914 13.14 25.70 18.91
C ALA A 914 13.38 27.01 18.13
N ALA A 915 13.67 28.08 18.89
CA ALA A 915 13.92 29.41 18.30
C ALA A 915 15.21 29.40 17.47
N MET A 916 15.08 29.77 16.18
CA MET A 916 16.21 30.39 15.46
C MET A 916 15.76 31.76 14.95
N THR A 917 16.41 32.78 15.52
CA THR A 917 16.29 34.19 15.13
C THR A 917 17.00 34.46 13.80
N ALA A 918 16.31 35.16 12.87
CA ALA A 918 16.99 36.15 12.00
C ALA A 918 15.95 37.10 11.35
N THR A 919 15.89 38.30 11.98
CA THR A 919 15.76 39.65 11.39
C THR A 919 14.94 39.91 10.11
N ALA A 920 13.99 40.84 10.34
CA ALA A 920 13.06 41.43 9.36
C ALA A 920 13.69 42.26 8.22
N GLU A 921 12.96 42.32 7.10
CA GLU A 921 12.68 43.65 6.51
C GLU A 921 11.24 43.67 5.96
N ARG A 922 10.44 44.56 6.56
CA ARG A 922 9.01 44.75 6.25
C ARG A 922 8.91 46.03 5.42
N ALA A 923 8.49 45.89 4.16
CA ALA A 923 7.96 47.04 3.41
C ALA A 923 6.42 47.03 3.55
N ALA A 924 5.88 48.19 3.99
CA ALA A 924 4.46 48.34 4.32
C ALA A 924 3.65 48.97 3.16
N ALA A 925 2.36 48.55 3.12
CA ALA A 925 1.14 49.29 2.68
C ALA A 925 0.43 48.74 1.41
N PRO A 926 -0.92 48.86 1.30
CA PRO A 926 -1.94 48.86 2.37
C PRO A 926 -3.08 47.83 2.13
N ALA A 927 -3.90 47.70 3.17
CA ALA A 927 -5.03 46.76 3.26
C ALA A 927 -6.21 47.09 2.33
N THR A 928 -6.84 46.01 1.81
CA THR A 928 -8.29 45.99 1.50
C THR A 928 -8.87 44.65 1.97
N ALA A 929 -9.15 44.58 3.28
CA ALA A 929 -9.82 43.40 3.91
C ALA A 929 -11.36 43.53 3.89
N SER A 930 -11.94 44.20 2.87
CA SER A 930 -13.36 44.63 2.97
C SER A 930 -14.38 43.67 2.32
N ALA A 931 -13.92 42.60 1.63
CA ALA A 931 -14.89 41.68 0.96
C ALA A 931 -15.28 40.48 1.85
N PHE A 932 -14.34 39.97 2.67
CA PHE A 932 -14.63 38.81 3.55
C PHE A 932 -15.46 39.20 4.78
N GLU A 933 -15.17 40.37 5.39
CA GLU A 933 -15.98 40.84 6.54
C GLU A 933 -17.42 41.21 6.11
N ALA A 934 -17.60 41.67 4.85
CA ALA A 934 -18.94 41.97 4.34
C ALA A 934 -19.77 40.71 4.02
N GLN A 935 -19.10 39.63 3.56
CA GLN A 935 -19.80 38.35 3.31
C GLN A 935 -20.15 37.65 4.63
N ALA A 936 -19.22 37.61 5.59
CA ALA A 936 -19.51 37.03 6.91
C ALA A 936 -20.66 37.77 7.65
N ALA A 937 -20.72 39.11 7.51
CA ALA A 937 -21.85 39.87 8.10
C ALA A 937 -23.19 39.61 7.36
N ALA A 938 -23.15 39.33 6.04
CA ALA A 938 -24.36 38.98 5.28
C ALA A 938 -24.87 37.56 5.61
N ASP A 939 -23.94 36.60 5.82
CA ASP A 939 -24.30 35.21 6.17
C ASP A 939 -24.88 35.13 7.60
N VAL A 940 -24.31 35.90 8.55
CA VAL A 940 -24.91 36.00 9.91
C VAL A 940 -26.29 36.67 9.86
N ALA A 941 -26.47 37.72 9.02
CA ALA A 941 -27.79 38.37 8.89
C ALA A 941 -28.84 37.44 8.22
N ALA A 942 -28.40 36.52 7.32
CA ALA A 942 -29.32 35.54 6.70
C ALA A 942 -29.77 34.46 7.71
N VAL A 943 -28.84 33.97 8.55
CA VAL A 943 -29.17 33.02 9.64
C VAL A 943 -30.09 33.66 10.68
N ASP A 944 -29.81 34.91 11.10
CA ASP A 944 -30.69 35.64 12.05
C ASP A 944 -32.09 35.93 11.47
N ALA A 945 -32.18 36.19 10.15
CA ALA A 945 -33.48 36.41 9.50
C ALA A 945 -34.31 35.11 9.39
N LEU A 946 -33.65 33.97 9.12
CA LEU A 946 -34.33 32.65 9.10
C LEU A 946 -34.75 32.19 10.51
N TYR A 947 -33.92 32.51 11.52
CA TYR A 947 -34.27 32.24 12.93
C TYR A 947 -35.47 33.08 13.39
N ALA A 948 -35.52 34.38 13.00
CA ALA A 948 -36.66 35.25 13.33
C ALA A 948 -37.96 34.86 12.57
N ALA A 949 -37.83 34.16 11.42
CA ALA A 949 -39.00 33.71 10.64
C ALA A 949 -39.58 32.35 11.11
N GLY A 950 -38.89 31.65 12.03
CA GLY A 950 -39.37 30.33 12.56
C GLY A 950 -39.31 29.20 11.49
N ASP A 951 -38.59 29.42 10.38
CA ASP A 951 -38.41 28.36 9.35
C ASP A 951 -37.16 27.52 9.67
N PHE A 952 -37.37 26.60 10.62
CA PHE A 952 -36.27 25.74 11.12
C PHE A 952 -35.77 24.74 10.06
N THR A 953 -36.57 24.42 9.04
CA THR A 953 -36.14 23.46 7.99
C THR A 953 -35.08 24.09 7.08
N SER A 954 -35.28 25.36 6.71
CA SER A 954 -34.29 26.12 5.91
C SER A 954 -33.08 26.53 6.76
N LEU A 955 -33.30 26.85 8.05
CA LEU A 955 -32.17 27.11 9.00
C LEU A 955 -31.25 25.87 9.14
N PHE A 956 -31.84 24.66 9.18
CA PHE A 956 -31.04 23.40 9.31
C PHE A 956 -30.25 23.08 8.02
N ALA A 957 -30.75 23.48 6.84
CA ALA A 957 -30.00 23.32 5.58
C ALA A 957 -28.84 24.33 5.47
N GLU A 958 -29.09 25.59 5.87
CA GLU A 958 -28.05 26.65 5.87
C GLU A 958 -26.96 26.37 6.94
N ALA A 959 -27.33 25.86 8.13
CA ALA A 959 -26.32 25.54 9.17
C ALA A 959 -25.51 24.26 8.84
N ARG A 960 -26.08 23.32 8.06
CA ARG A 960 -25.32 22.13 7.59
C ARG A 960 -24.27 22.48 6.52
N SER A 961 -24.53 23.51 5.69
CA SER A 961 -23.56 23.91 4.65
C SER A 961 -22.35 24.67 5.22
N LEU A 962 -22.46 25.14 6.50
CA LEU A 962 -21.42 25.94 7.17
C LEU A 962 -20.51 25.13 8.13
N ARG A 963 -20.63 23.78 8.21
CA ARG A 963 -19.71 22.99 9.10
C ARG A 963 -18.24 23.11 8.61
N PRO A 964 -17.23 23.08 9.52
CA PRO A 964 -15.83 23.33 9.15
C PRO A 964 -15.34 22.14 8.34
N GLN A 965 -15.06 22.39 7.04
CA GLN A 965 -14.90 21.23 6.20
C GLN A 965 -13.50 20.60 6.42
N ARG A 966 -13.43 19.39 6.98
CA ARG A 966 -12.23 18.57 6.82
C ARG A 966 -12.07 18.32 5.28
N ARG A 967 -11.41 19.27 4.56
CA ARG A 967 -10.66 19.30 3.24
C ARG A 967 -9.01 19.53 2.98
N LEU A 968 -7.86 18.91 3.45
CA LEU A 968 -6.30 19.16 3.23
C LEU A 968 -5.74 18.97 1.81
N ARG A 969 -6.26 19.76 0.96
CA ARG A 969 -5.55 20.32 -0.14
C ARG A 969 -3.89 20.27 0.06
N VAL A 970 -2.69 20.26 -0.60
CA VAL A 970 -1.71 20.65 -1.75
C VAL A 970 -0.82 22.00 -2.28
N PRO A 971 -0.77 23.40 -2.19
CA PRO A 971 -1.66 24.52 -2.69
C PRO A 971 -1.43 25.25 -4.03
N HIS A 972 -2.06 24.90 -5.19
CA HIS A 972 -1.54 25.00 -6.61
C HIS A 972 -0.18 25.67 -6.98
#